data_AF-A6HH75-F1
#
_entry.id   AF-A6HH75-F1
#
_cell.length_a   1.000
_cell.length_b   1.000
_cell.length_c   1.000
_cell.angle_alpha   90.00
_cell.angle_beta   90.00
_cell.angle_gamma   90.00
#
_symmetry.space_group_name_H-M   'P 1'
#
loop_
_entity.id
_entity.type
_entity.pdbx_description
1 polymer ?
#
loop_
_entity_poly.entity_id
_entity_poly.type
_entity_poly.pdbx_seq_one_letter_code
_entity_poly.pdbx_strand_id
1 'polypeptide(L)'
;MACPWKFLFRVKSYQGDLKEEKDINNNVEKTPGAIPSPTTQDDPKSHKHQNGFPQFLTGTAQNVPESLDKLHVTPSTRPQHVRIKNWGNGEIFHDTLHHKATSDISCKSKLCMGSIMNSKSLTRGPRDKPTPVEELLPQAIEFINQYYGSFKEAKIEEHLARLEAVTKEIETTGTYQLTLDELIFATKMAWRNAPRCIGRIQWSNLQVFDARSCSTASEMFQHICRHILYATNSGNIRSAITVFPQRSDGKHDFRIWNSQLIRYAGYQMPDGTIRGDPATLEFTQLCIDLGWKPRYGRFDVLPLVLQAHGQDPEVFEIPPDLVLEVTMEHPKYEWFQELGLKWYALPAVANMLLEVGGLEFPACPFNGWYMGTEIGVRDFCDTQRYNILEEVGRRMGLETHTLASLWKDRAVTEINAAVLHSFQKQNVTIMDHHTASESFMKHMQNEYRARGGCPADWIWLVPPVSGSITPVFHQEMLNYVLSPFYYYQIEPWKTHIWQDEKLRPRRREIRFTVLVKAVFFASVLMRKVMASRVRATVLFATETGKSEALARDLAALFSYAFNTKVVCMEQYKANTLEEEQLLLVVTSTFGNGDCPSNGQTLKKSLFMMKELGHTFRYAVFGLGSSMYPQFCAFAHDIDQKLSHGSL
;
A
#
# COMPACT_ATOMS: atom_id res chain seq x y z
N MET A 1 -20.96 14.59 42.14
CA MET A 1 -21.26 15.93 41.57
C MET A 1 -22.05 15.74 40.28
N ALA A 2 -22.91 16.68 39.89
CA ALA A 2 -23.92 16.47 38.83
C ALA A 2 -23.41 16.81 37.41
N CYS A 3 -23.96 16.13 36.39
CA CYS A 3 -23.56 16.28 34.98
C CYS A 3 -24.37 17.37 34.26
N PRO A 4 -23.73 18.40 33.65
CA PRO A 4 -24.41 19.62 33.20
C PRO A 4 -24.98 19.55 31.76
N TRP A 5 -25.87 18.59 31.47
CA TRP A 5 -26.47 18.42 30.13
C TRP A 5 -28.01 18.28 30.16
N LYS A 6 -28.70 19.23 30.80
CA LYS A 6 -30.18 19.30 30.88
C LYS A 6 -30.78 20.64 30.42
N PHE A 7 -30.21 21.26 29.40
CA PHE A 7 -30.82 22.40 28.67
C PHE A 7 -30.66 22.24 27.16
N LEU A 8 -31.60 21.56 26.49
CA LEU A 8 -31.93 21.71 25.05
C LEU A 8 -33.08 20.82 24.52
N PHE A 9 -33.95 20.28 25.38
CA PHE A 9 -35.09 19.45 24.96
C PHE A 9 -36.44 20.07 25.32
N ARG A 10 -37.07 20.73 24.34
CA ARG A 10 -38.51 21.07 24.35
C ARG A 10 -39.09 20.85 22.96
N VAL A 11 -39.37 19.58 22.64
CA VAL A 11 -39.93 19.17 21.34
C VAL A 11 -41.40 19.62 21.28
N LYS A 12 -41.80 20.33 20.22
CA LYS A 12 -43.21 20.44 19.84
C LYS A 12 -43.58 19.21 19.01
N SER A 13 -44.61 18.49 19.43
CA SER A 13 -45.24 17.43 18.66
C SER A 13 -46.01 18.01 17.47
N TYR A 14 -45.89 17.37 16.30
CA TYR A 14 -46.87 17.46 15.22
C TYR A 14 -47.11 16.04 14.71
N GLN A 15 -48.38 15.65 14.62
CA GLN A 15 -48.82 14.46 13.89
C GLN A 15 -49.20 14.87 12.47
N GLY A 16 -49.04 13.95 11.53
CA GLY A 16 -49.42 14.09 10.12
C GLY A 16 -49.30 12.71 9.47
N ASP A 17 -50.32 12.30 8.73
CA ASP A 17 -50.60 10.88 8.50
C ASP A 17 -49.83 10.19 7.38
N LEU A 18 -49.85 8.86 7.46
CA LEU A 18 -49.34 7.90 6.47
C LEU A 18 -50.09 8.00 5.14
N LYS A 19 -49.38 7.67 4.05
CA LYS A 19 -49.95 6.94 2.89
C LYS A 19 -48.88 6.07 2.24
N GLU A 20 -49.33 5.02 1.55
CA GLU A 20 -48.54 3.85 1.17
C GLU A 20 -48.12 3.85 -0.32
N GLU A 21 -47.44 2.76 -0.72
CA GLU A 21 -47.19 2.29 -2.10
C GLU A 21 -46.05 2.99 -2.88
N LYS A 22 -45.26 2.29 -3.72
CA LYS A 22 -45.09 0.83 -3.92
C LYS A 22 -43.69 0.51 -4.47
N ASP A 23 -43.28 -0.76 -4.36
CA ASP A 23 -42.06 -1.33 -4.94
C ASP A 23 -42.40 -2.13 -6.21
N ILE A 24 -41.67 -1.90 -7.32
CA ILE A 24 -41.71 -2.72 -8.55
C ILE A 24 -40.31 -2.75 -9.18
N ASN A 25 -39.87 -3.95 -9.56
CA ASN A 25 -38.64 -4.23 -10.28
C ASN A 25 -38.93 -4.98 -11.61
N ASN A 26 -37.93 -4.94 -12.50
CA ASN A 26 -37.60 -5.98 -13.50
C ASN A 26 -38.28 -6.02 -14.91
N ASN A 27 -37.59 -6.72 -15.82
CA ASN A 27 -37.90 -7.13 -17.21
C ASN A 27 -37.84 -6.02 -18.30
N VAL A 28 -37.18 -6.10 -19.47
CA VAL A 28 -36.42 -7.10 -20.29
C VAL A 28 -37.12 -7.56 -21.61
N GLU A 29 -36.43 -7.25 -22.74
CA GLU A 29 -36.43 -7.86 -24.09
C GLU A 29 -37.43 -7.55 -25.26
N LYS A 30 -36.81 -7.44 -26.45
CA LYS A 30 -37.17 -7.93 -27.83
C LYS A 30 -37.74 -7.00 -28.95
N THR A 31 -37.20 -7.25 -30.16
CA THR A 31 -37.35 -6.60 -31.49
C THR A 31 -38.22 -7.46 -32.47
N PRO A 32 -38.71 -7.00 -33.67
CA PRO A 32 -37.97 -6.52 -34.89
C PRO A 32 -38.69 -5.34 -35.65
N GLY A 33 -38.47 -4.94 -36.92
CA GLY A 33 -37.48 -5.19 -38.01
C GLY A 33 -37.95 -4.71 -39.43
N ALA A 34 -37.10 -4.82 -40.47
CA ALA A 34 -37.28 -4.51 -41.92
C ALA A 34 -37.49 -3.02 -42.37
N ILE A 35 -36.75 -2.37 -43.30
CA ILE A 35 -36.33 -2.63 -44.73
C ILE A 35 -37.45 -2.29 -45.74
N PRO A 36 -37.29 -1.41 -46.78
CA PRO A 36 -36.29 -1.50 -47.88
C PRO A 36 -35.64 -0.21 -48.48
N SER A 37 -34.85 -0.38 -49.56
CA SER A 37 -33.93 0.52 -50.33
C SER A 37 -34.62 1.34 -51.48
N PRO A 38 -34.00 1.95 -52.57
CA PRO A 38 -32.78 1.55 -53.36
C PRO A 38 -31.89 2.63 -54.12
N THR A 39 -30.73 2.16 -54.69
CA THR A 39 -29.98 2.64 -55.91
C THR A 39 -29.36 4.08 -55.99
N THR A 40 -28.37 4.45 -56.84
CA THR A 40 -27.74 3.87 -58.08
C THR A 40 -26.28 4.39 -58.33
N GLN A 41 -25.44 3.62 -59.09
CA GLN A 41 -24.36 3.92 -60.11
C GLN A 41 -23.46 5.22 -60.10
N ASP A 42 -22.26 5.32 -60.74
CA ASP A 42 -21.58 4.58 -61.85
C ASP A 42 -20.01 4.63 -61.83
N ASP A 43 -19.32 3.98 -62.81
CA ASP A 43 -17.84 3.82 -63.06
C ASP A 43 -17.27 4.94 -64.03
N PRO A 44 -16.10 4.93 -64.79
CA PRO A 44 -14.97 3.97 -64.94
C PRO A 44 -13.49 4.47 -65.20
N LYS A 45 -12.50 3.55 -65.05
CA LYS A 45 -11.18 3.42 -65.79
C LYS A 45 -10.07 4.50 -65.60
N SER A 46 -8.76 4.32 -65.85
CA SER A 46 -7.79 3.20 -66.13
C SER A 46 -6.32 3.77 -66.05
N HIS A 47 -5.15 3.27 -66.51
CA HIS A 47 -4.62 2.11 -67.30
C HIS A 47 -3.05 2.12 -67.26
N LYS A 48 -2.31 0.97 -67.18
CA LYS A 48 -1.04 0.63 -67.92
C LYS A 48 -0.38 -0.72 -67.51
N HIS A 49 0.68 -1.14 -68.22
CA HIS A 49 1.16 -2.53 -68.40
C HIS A 49 2.71 -2.69 -68.40
N GLN A 50 3.16 -3.97 -68.47
CA GLN A 50 4.49 -4.50 -68.89
C GLN A 50 5.58 -4.68 -67.80
N ASN A 51 6.48 -5.68 -67.84
CA ASN A 51 6.53 -6.99 -68.54
C ASN A 51 7.68 -7.86 -67.92
N GLY A 52 7.64 -9.19 -68.10
CA GLY A 52 8.85 -10.05 -68.12
C GLY A 52 8.94 -11.19 -67.09
N PHE A 53 9.13 -12.41 -67.60
CA PHE A 53 9.62 -13.62 -66.91
C PHE A 53 10.77 -14.21 -67.74
N PRO A 54 11.59 -15.12 -67.17
CA PRO A 54 11.58 -16.46 -67.74
C PRO A 54 11.65 -17.62 -66.72
N GLN A 55 10.92 -18.69 -67.08
CA GLN A 55 11.12 -20.13 -66.84
C GLN A 55 12.07 -20.62 -65.72
N PHE A 56 11.58 -21.39 -64.73
CA PHE A 56 11.15 -22.81 -64.80
C PHE A 56 12.27 -23.84 -65.01
N LEU A 57 12.47 -24.69 -64.00
CA LEU A 57 12.77 -26.12 -64.15
C LEU A 57 12.00 -26.90 -63.08
N THR A 58 11.60 -28.14 -63.38
CA THR A 58 10.60 -28.90 -62.60
C THR A 58 11.19 -30.12 -61.90
N GLY A 59 10.63 -30.44 -60.73
CA GLY A 59 10.83 -31.72 -60.04
C GLY A 59 9.54 -32.10 -59.29
N THR A 60 8.96 -33.26 -59.58
CA THR A 60 7.61 -33.64 -59.13
C THR A 60 7.61 -34.81 -58.14
N ALA A 61 7.09 -34.60 -56.93
CA ALA A 61 6.61 -35.68 -56.07
C ALA A 61 5.55 -35.20 -55.04
N GLN A 62 4.33 -35.75 -55.17
CA GLN A 62 3.36 -36.10 -54.11
C GLN A 62 2.79 -35.00 -53.17
N ASN A 63 1.47 -34.78 -53.27
CA ASN A 63 0.66 -34.01 -52.33
C ASN A 63 -0.04 -34.93 -51.31
N VAL A 64 0.04 -34.62 -50.00
CA VAL A 64 -1.10 -34.64 -49.04
C VAL A 64 -0.76 -33.67 -47.86
N PRO A 65 -1.73 -33.18 -47.06
CA PRO A 65 -2.33 -31.87 -47.26
C PRO A 65 -1.90 -30.81 -46.23
N GLU A 66 -2.15 -29.53 -46.56
CA GLU A 66 -2.14 -28.45 -45.57
C GLU A 66 -3.35 -28.58 -44.63
N SER A 67 -3.12 -28.72 -43.32
CA SER A 67 -3.94 -28.11 -42.25
C SER A 67 -3.47 -28.53 -40.86
N LEU A 68 -2.82 -27.60 -40.15
CA LEU A 68 -2.97 -27.41 -38.70
C LEU A 68 -2.42 -26.02 -38.36
N ASP A 69 -3.15 -25.27 -37.54
CA ASP A 69 -3.00 -23.82 -37.48
C ASP A 69 -1.61 -23.34 -37.03
N LYS A 70 -1.15 -22.27 -37.69
CA LYS A 70 -0.17 -21.36 -37.08
C LYS A 70 -0.85 -20.70 -35.89
N LEU A 71 -0.69 -21.29 -34.70
CA LEU A 71 -1.07 -20.67 -33.43
C LEU A 71 -0.56 -19.23 -33.41
N HIS A 72 -1.50 -18.29 -33.44
CA HIS A 72 -1.22 -16.87 -33.55
C HIS A 72 -0.72 -16.35 -32.19
N VAL A 73 0.53 -16.66 -31.86
CA VAL A 73 1.22 -16.14 -30.68
C VAL A 73 1.17 -14.62 -30.76
N THR A 74 0.36 -14.02 -29.89
CA THR A 74 0.21 -12.58 -29.82
C THR A 74 1.56 -12.00 -29.37
N PRO A 75 2.12 -10.98 -30.06
CA PRO A 75 3.42 -10.44 -29.67
C PRO A 75 3.40 -9.98 -28.21
N SER A 76 4.38 -10.43 -27.42
CA SER A 76 4.54 -9.98 -26.03
C SER A 76 4.64 -8.45 -26.02
N THR A 77 3.71 -7.80 -25.32
CA THR A 77 3.71 -6.36 -25.12
C THR A 77 4.69 -5.89 -24.04
N ARG A 78 5.39 -6.82 -23.38
CA ARG A 78 6.48 -6.52 -22.43
C ARG A 78 7.80 -6.33 -23.22
N PRO A 79 8.58 -5.26 -22.96
CA PRO A 79 9.84 -5.01 -23.66
C PRO A 79 10.93 -5.99 -23.21
N GLN A 80 11.78 -6.44 -24.14
CA GLN A 80 12.83 -7.44 -23.93
C GLN A 80 13.74 -7.17 -22.71
N HIS A 81 13.97 -5.90 -22.40
CA HIS A 81 14.49 -5.45 -21.11
C HIS A 81 13.86 -4.10 -20.72
N VAL A 82 13.84 -3.79 -19.43
CA VAL A 82 13.57 -2.43 -18.95
C VAL A 82 14.89 -1.77 -18.57
N ARG A 83 15.17 -0.59 -19.15
CA ARG A 83 16.35 0.21 -18.78
C ARG A 83 16.09 0.90 -17.43
N ILE A 84 17.09 0.85 -16.56
CA ILE A 84 17.05 1.39 -15.20
C ILE A 84 18.32 2.21 -14.96
N LYS A 85 18.18 3.42 -14.44
CA LYS A 85 19.28 4.38 -14.27
C LYS A 85 19.52 4.73 -12.79
N ASN A 86 20.78 4.88 -12.42
CA ASN A 86 21.17 5.62 -11.23
C ASN A 86 21.42 7.10 -11.57
N TRP A 87 20.75 8.01 -10.87
CA TRP A 87 20.86 9.45 -11.10
C TRP A 87 22.04 10.12 -10.39
N GLY A 88 22.64 9.46 -9.39
CA GLY A 88 23.78 9.97 -8.63
C GLY A 88 25.14 9.68 -9.30
N ASN A 89 25.31 8.53 -9.94
CA ASN A 89 26.56 8.15 -10.64
C ASN A 89 26.41 7.94 -12.16
N GLY A 90 25.18 7.91 -12.70
CA GLY A 90 24.92 7.70 -14.13
C GLY A 90 24.94 6.23 -14.60
N GLU A 91 25.15 5.26 -13.71
CA GLU A 91 25.15 3.83 -14.02
C GLU A 91 23.79 3.38 -14.61
N ILE A 92 23.83 2.43 -15.54
CA ILE A 92 22.65 1.92 -16.25
C ILE A 92 22.61 0.39 -16.13
N PHE A 93 21.48 -0.11 -15.64
CA PHE A 93 21.13 -1.52 -15.66
C PHE A 93 20.06 -1.79 -16.72
N HIS A 94 19.99 -3.06 -17.16
CA HIS A 94 18.96 -3.55 -18.06
C HIS A 94 18.31 -4.76 -17.38
N ASP A 95 17.07 -4.61 -16.93
CA ASP A 95 16.34 -5.67 -16.25
C ASP A 95 15.66 -6.59 -17.26
N THR A 96 16.06 -7.86 -17.26
CA THR A 96 15.40 -8.96 -17.97
C THR A 96 14.63 -9.87 -17.02
N LEU A 97 15.03 -9.95 -15.74
CA LEU A 97 14.46 -10.88 -14.75
C LEU A 97 12.97 -10.68 -14.49
N HIS A 98 12.43 -9.46 -14.65
CA HIS A 98 10.99 -9.19 -14.52
C HIS A 98 10.10 -10.02 -15.48
N HIS A 99 10.66 -10.65 -16.52
CA HIS A 99 9.93 -11.62 -17.35
C HIS A 99 9.50 -12.87 -16.56
N LYS A 100 10.22 -13.23 -15.48
CA LYS A 100 9.86 -14.31 -14.54
C LYS A 100 8.89 -13.87 -13.44
N ALA A 101 8.26 -12.69 -13.55
CA ALA A 101 7.30 -12.23 -12.55
C ALA A 101 6.04 -13.12 -12.53
N THR A 102 5.76 -13.75 -11.38
CA THR A 102 4.72 -14.79 -11.22
C THR A 102 3.31 -14.25 -11.02
N SER A 103 3.17 -12.99 -10.61
CA SER A 103 1.87 -12.34 -10.40
C SER A 103 1.94 -10.85 -10.72
N ASP A 104 0.89 -10.31 -11.37
CA ASP A 104 0.77 -8.87 -11.57
C ASP A 104 0.68 -8.13 -10.22
N ILE A 105 1.56 -7.14 -10.03
CA ILE A 105 1.46 -6.18 -8.93
C ILE A 105 0.13 -5.40 -9.03
N SER A 106 -0.39 -4.89 -7.91
CA SER A 106 -1.71 -4.22 -7.91
C SER A 106 -1.82 -2.91 -8.71
N CYS A 107 -0.74 -2.45 -9.34
CA CYS A 107 -0.77 -1.36 -10.31
C CYS A 107 -1.59 -1.76 -11.56
N LYS A 108 -2.21 -0.77 -12.20
CA LYS A 108 -2.93 -0.90 -13.49
C LYS A 108 -2.34 0.08 -14.49
N SER A 109 -2.61 -0.13 -15.78
CA SER A 109 -2.12 0.72 -16.89
C SER A 109 -2.43 2.22 -16.78
N LYS A 110 -3.38 2.62 -15.92
CA LYS A 110 -3.75 4.02 -15.62
C LYS A 110 -3.60 4.39 -14.14
N LEU A 111 -3.04 3.54 -13.29
CA LEU A 111 -2.99 3.74 -11.83
C LEU A 111 -1.81 3.01 -11.18
N CYS A 112 -0.83 3.75 -10.66
CA CYS A 112 0.17 3.18 -9.77
C CYS A 112 -0.42 2.97 -8.37
N MET A 113 -0.20 1.79 -7.78
CA MET A 113 -0.57 1.45 -6.40
C MET A 113 0.64 1.09 -5.53
N GLY A 114 1.86 1.49 -5.93
CA GLY A 114 3.11 1.14 -5.25
C GLY A 114 3.20 1.61 -3.79
N SER A 115 2.58 2.74 -3.45
CA SER A 115 2.52 3.27 -2.08
C SER A 115 1.56 2.55 -1.14
N ILE A 116 0.81 1.54 -1.62
CA ILE A 116 -0.11 0.77 -0.77
C ILE A 116 0.69 -0.23 0.07
N MET A 117 0.69 0.00 1.39
CA MET A 117 1.43 -0.81 2.37
C MET A 117 1.10 -2.30 2.24
N ASN A 118 -0.17 -2.68 2.41
CA ASN A 118 -0.61 -4.08 2.34
C ASN A 118 -1.52 -4.27 1.12
N SER A 119 -0.92 -4.52 -0.04
CA SER A 119 -1.66 -4.78 -1.29
C SER A 119 -2.17 -6.23 -1.34
N LYS A 120 -3.26 -6.47 -2.09
CA LYS A 120 -3.73 -7.85 -2.34
C LYS A 120 -2.71 -8.69 -3.13
N SER A 121 -1.91 -8.07 -4.00
CA SER A 121 -0.83 -8.75 -4.74
C SER A 121 0.32 -9.24 -3.84
N LEU A 122 0.49 -8.66 -2.65
CA LEU A 122 1.48 -9.08 -1.65
C LEU A 122 0.86 -9.86 -0.48
N THR A 123 -0.42 -10.26 -0.57
CA THR A 123 -1.12 -10.98 0.51
C THR A 123 -1.65 -12.33 0.03
N ARG A 124 -1.25 -13.43 0.68
CA ARG A 124 -1.83 -14.76 0.47
C ARG A 124 -2.87 -15.04 1.57
N GLY A 125 -4.08 -15.42 1.18
CA GLY A 125 -5.19 -15.67 2.10
C GLY A 125 -5.14 -17.06 2.76
N PRO A 126 -6.10 -17.38 3.65
CA PRO A 126 -6.44 -18.76 3.95
C PRO A 126 -7.08 -19.46 2.73
N ARG A 127 -7.08 -20.79 2.71
CA ARG A 127 -7.85 -21.63 1.77
C ARG A 127 -8.88 -22.46 2.57
N ASP A 128 -9.92 -22.96 1.92
CA ASP A 128 -10.91 -23.91 2.49
C ASP A 128 -10.74 -25.35 1.96
N LYS A 129 -9.85 -25.51 0.98
CA LYS A 129 -9.52 -26.73 0.22
C LYS A 129 -8.02 -26.73 -0.12
N PRO A 130 -7.43 -27.88 -0.45
CA PRO A 130 -6.07 -27.95 -1.00
C PRO A 130 -5.91 -27.13 -2.29
N THR A 131 -4.67 -26.79 -2.61
CA THR A 131 -4.28 -26.24 -3.92
C THR A 131 -4.65 -27.25 -5.03
N PRO A 132 -5.40 -26.88 -6.08
CA PRO A 132 -5.73 -27.77 -7.17
C PRO A 132 -4.48 -28.29 -7.90
N VAL A 133 -4.52 -29.51 -8.43
CA VAL A 133 -3.37 -30.15 -9.10
C VAL A 133 -2.92 -29.35 -10.33
N GLU A 134 -3.88 -28.78 -11.06
CA GLU A 134 -3.67 -27.89 -12.20
C GLU A 134 -3.05 -26.53 -11.83
N GLU A 135 -3.20 -26.07 -10.57
CA GLU A 135 -2.49 -24.90 -10.02
C GLU A 135 -1.09 -25.32 -9.53
N LEU A 136 -0.98 -26.46 -8.86
CA LEU A 136 0.22 -26.89 -8.13
C LEU A 136 1.33 -27.44 -9.04
N LEU A 137 1.01 -28.37 -9.95
CA LEU A 137 1.99 -29.11 -10.73
C LEU A 137 2.91 -28.21 -11.58
N PRO A 138 2.41 -27.18 -12.30
CA PRO A 138 3.28 -26.28 -13.06
C PRO A 138 4.24 -25.46 -12.18
N GLN A 139 3.79 -25.05 -10.99
CA GLN A 139 4.62 -24.30 -10.04
C GLN A 139 5.70 -25.19 -9.41
N ALA A 140 5.35 -26.44 -9.07
CA ALA A 140 6.31 -27.42 -8.57
C ALA A 140 7.41 -27.71 -9.60
N ILE A 141 7.04 -27.89 -10.88
CA ILE A 141 7.99 -28.12 -11.98
C ILE A 141 8.93 -26.91 -12.17
N GLU A 142 8.42 -25.66 -12.23
CA GLU A 142 9.29 -24.47 -12.35
C GLU A 142 10.23 -24.33 -11.13
N PHE A 143 9.77 -24.64 -9.92
CA PHE A 143 10.63 -24.63 -8.73
C PHE A 143 11.74 -25.70 -8.78
N ILE A 144 11.42 -26.94 -9.13
CA ILE A 144 12.43 -28.01 -9.28
C ILE A 144 13.44 -27.66 -10.40
N ASN A 145 12.97 -27.07 -11.52
CA ASN A 145 13.84 -26.55 -12.57
C ASN A 145 14.73 -25.40 -12.07
N GLN A 146 14.21 -24.49 -11.25
CA GLN A 146 14.96 -23.38 -10.65
C GLN A 146 16.01 -23.88 -9.65
N TYR A 147 15.70 -24.94 -8.88
CA TYR A 147 16.61 -25.58 -7.94
C TYR A 147 17.77 -26.28 -8.66
N TYR A 148 17.49 -27.22 -9.57
CA TYR A 148 18.54 -27.92 -10.31
C TYR A 148 19.34 -27.01 -11.25
N GLY A 149 18.69 -25.99 -11.84
CA GLY A 149 19.34 -24.94 -12.61
C GLY A 149 20.21 -23.97 -11.80
N SER A 150 20.28 -24.12 -10.47
CA SER A 150 21.17 -23.32 -9.61
C SER A 150 22.54 -23.95 -9.36
N PHE A 151 22.72 -25.24 -9.68
CA PHE A 151 24.01 -25.92 -9.55
C PHE A 151 25.00 -25.46 -10.64
N LYS A 152 26.29 -25.43 -10.30
CA LYS A 152 27.37 -25.11 -11.26
C LYS A 152 27.57 -26.21 -12.31
N GLU A 153 27.26 -27.44 -11.95
CA GLU A 153 27.39 -28.64 -12.78
C GLU A 153 26.00 -29.30 -12.85
N ALA A 154 25.55 -29.64 -14.06
CA ALA A 154 24.17 -30.06 -14.30
C ALA A 154 23.94 -31.53 -13.90
N LYS A 155 23.18 -31.73 -12.83
CA LYS A 155 22.77 -33.06 -12.32
C LYS A 155 21.56 -33.61 -13.09
N ILE A 156 21.72 -33.90 -14.38
CA ILE A 156 20.60 -34.19 -15.31
C ILE A 156 19.75 -35.39 -14.85
N GLU A 157 20.39 -36.50 -14.43
CA GLU A 157 19.66 -37.70 -13.99
C GLU A 157 18.87 -37.46 -12.70
N GLU A 158 19.47 -36.80 -11.71
CA GLU A 158 18.78 -36.42 -10.46
C GLU A 158 17.61 -35.46 -10.71
N HIS A 159 17.80 -34.50 -11.63
CA HIS A 159 16.78 -33.51 -12.00
C HIS A 159 15.56 -34.18 -12.64
N LEU A 160 15.78 -35.05 -13.64
CA LEU A 160 14.70 -35.79 -14.28
C LEU A 160 13.99 -36.74 -13.31
N ALA A 161 14.74 -37.48 -12.50
CA ALA A 161 14.18 -38.37 -11.48
C ALA A 161 13.35 -37.61 -10.42
N ARG A 162 13.79 -36.41 -10.01
CA ARG A 162 13.04 -35.59 -9.05
C ARG A 162 11.79 -34.97 -9.69
N LEU A 163 11.83 -34.58 -10.96
CA LEU A 163 10.64 -34.13 -11.70
C LEU A 163 9.58 -35.24 -11.83
N GLU A 164 9.97 -36.47 -12.18
CA GLU A 164 9.06 -37.62 -12.22
C GLU A 164 8.47 -37.91 -10.83
N ALA A 165 9.32 -37.96 -9.80
CA ALA A 165 8.90 -38.21 -8.43
C ALA A 165 7.88 -37.18 -7.93
N VAL A 166 8.16 -35.87 -8.09
CA VAL A 166 7.26 -34.79 -7.66
C VAL A 166 5.94 -34.81 -8.45
N THR A 167 6.00 -35.06 -9.76
CA THR A 167 4.80 -35.15 -10.60
C THR A 167 3.87 -36.26 -10.09
N LYS A 168 4.44 -37.45 -9.88
CA LYS A 168 3.72 -38.62 -9.38
C LYS A 168 3.22 -38.47 -7.94
N GLU A 169 3.97 -37.79 -7.07
CA GLU A 169 3.57 -37.47 -5.70
C GLU A 169 2.33 -36.56 -5.70
N ILE A 170 2.32 -35.52 -6.55
CA ILE A 170 1.16 -34.62 -6.72
C ILE A 170 -0.04 -35.36 -7.30
N GLU A 171 0.13 -36.15 -8.35
CA GLU A 171 -0.95 -36.91 -8.99
C GLU A 171 -1.59 -37.95 -8.04
N THR A 172 -0.81 -38.56 -7.15
CA THR A 172 -1.29 -39.64 -6.26
C THR A 172 -1.71 -39.18 -4.86
N THR A 173 -1.23 -38.03 -4.38
CA THR A 173 -1.54 -37.53 -3.03
C THR A 173 -2.24 -36.16 -3.00
N GLY A 174 -2.25 -35.43 -4.12
CA GLY A 174 -2.72 -34.05 -4.21
C GLY A 174 -1.73 -32.99 -3.71
N THR A 175 -0.53 -33.38 -3.28
CA THR A 175 0.53 -32.46 -2.83
C THR A 175 1.93 -33.08 -3.01
N TYR A 176 2.99 -32.43 -2.53
CA TYR A 176 4.32 -33.04 -2.45
C TYR A 176 5.12 -32.51 -1.25
N GLN A 177 6.18 -33.23 -0.88
CA GLN A 177 7.16 -32.81 0.12
C GLN A 177 8.46 -32.34 -0.52
N LEU A 178 8.97 -31.20 -0.03
CA LEU A 178 10.32 -30.72 -0.35
C LEU A 178 11.39 -31.56 0.35
N THR A 179 12.54 -31.75 -0.30
CA THR A 179 13.76 -32.20 0.40
C THR A 179 14.26 -31.09 1.34
N LEU A 180 15.16 -31.43 2.27
CA LEU A 180 15.75 -30.43 3.16
C LEU A 180 16.57 -29.39 2.39
N ASP A 181 17.34 -29.81 1.38
CA ASP A 181 18.15 -28.92 0.56
C ASP A 181 17.31 -28.02 -0.36
N GLU A 182 16.21 -28.53 -0.91
CA GLU A 182 15.20 -27.73 -1.62
C GLU A 182 14.60 -26.66 -0.69
N LEU A 183 14.27 -26.99 0.56
CA LEU A 183 13.74 -26.03 1.53
C LEU A 183 14.79 -24.98 1.95
N ILE A 184 16.05 -25.39 2.10
CA ILE A 184 17.18 -24.48 2.38
C ILE A 184 17.43 -23.52 1.21
N PHE A 185 17.31 -24.01 -0.03
CA PHE A 185 17.35 -23.17 -1.23
C PHE A 185 16.15 -22.21 -1.27
N ALA A 186 14.94 -22.73 -1.05
CA ALA A 186 13.70 -21.96 -1.17
C ALA A 186 13.61 -20.79 -0.19
N THR A 187 13.92 -21.01 1.09
CA THR A 187 13.93 -19.96 2.12
C THR A 187 14.93 -18.84 1.81
N LYS A 188 16.12 -19.20 1.32
CA LYS A 188 17.16 -18.25 0.89
C LYS A 188 16.76 -17.49 -0.37
N MET A 189 16.13 -18.16 -1.34
CA MET A 189 15.62 -17.51 -2.56
C MET A 189 14.42 -16.59 -2.27
N ALA A 190 13.51 -16.96 -1.37
CA ALA A 190 12.42 -16.10 -0.91
C ALA A 190 12.97 -14.81 -0.27
N TRP A 191 14.04 -14.90 0.53
CA TRP A 191 14.70 -13.72 1.10
C TRP A 191 15.36 -12.88 0.01
N ARG A 192 16.12 -13.50 -0.91
CA ARG A 192 16.73 -12.83 -2.08
C ARG A 192 15.69 -12.12 -2.97
N ASN A 193 14.49 -12.66 -3.07
CA ASN A 193 13.37 -12.14 -3.86
C ASN A 193 12.55 -11.06 -3.15
N ALA A 194 12.64 -10.91 -1.81
CA ALA A 194 11.79 -10.00 -1.03
C ALA A 194 12.09 -8.51 -1.30
N PRO A 195 11.25 -7.77 -2.06
CA PRO A 195 11.63 -6.48 -2.65
C PRO A 195 11.80 -5.36 -1.61
N ARG A 196 11.22 -5.53 -0.42
CA ARG A 196 11.23 -4.57 0.70
C ARG A 196 12.40 -4.74 1.67
N CYS A 197 13.25 -5.76 1.47
CA CYS A 197 14.37 -6.02 2.39
C CYS A 197 15.67 -5.37 1.88
N ILE A 198 16.24 -4.46 2.67
CA ILE A 198 17.52 -3.80 2.38
C ILE A 198 18.73 -4.70 2.68
N GLY A 199 18.64 -5.56 3.69
CA GLY A 199 19.73 -6.46 4.14
C GLY A 199 20.06 -7.64 3.21
N ARG A 200 19.53 -7.68 1.98
CA ARG A 200 19.59 -8.85 1.08
C ARG A 200 20.98 -9.24 0.59
N ILE A 201 22.04 -8.47 0.85
CA ILE A 201 23.42 -8.96 0.60
C ILE A 201 23.72 -10.27 1.35
N GLN A 202 23.04 -10.49 2.49
CA GLN A 202 23.22 -11.66 3.36
C GLN A 202 22.36 -12.87 2.97
N TRP A 203 21.64 -12.85 1.84
CA TRP A 203 20.60 -13.85 1.50
C TRP A 203 21.06 -15.32 1.56
N SER A 204 22.35 -15.60 1.33
CA SER A 204 22.94 -16.94 1.43
C SER A 204 23.16 -17.43 2.87
N ASN A 205 23.27 -16.50 3.81
CA ASN A 205 23.75 -16.67 5.18
C ASN A 205 22.56 -16.79 6.14
N LEU A 206 21.70 -17.78 5.88
CA LEU A 206 20.49 -18.08 6.65
C LEU A 206 20.60 -19.48 7.25
N GLN A 207 20.44 -19.60 8.57
CA GLN A 207 20.18 -20.88 9.23
C GLN A 207 18.73 -21.28 9.01
N VAL A 208 18.48 -22.54 8.66
CA VAL A 208 17.13 -23.09 8.55
C VAL A 208 16.92 -24.12 9.66
N PHE A 209 15.82 -24.01 10.39
CA PHE A 209 15.32 -25.04 11.29
C PHE A 209 14.09 -25.68 10.65
N ASP A 210 14.24 -26.92 10.19
CA ASP A 210 13.11 -27.73 9.76
C ASP A 210 12.28 -28.13 10.99
N ALA A 211 11.02 -27.73 10.99
CA ALA A 211 10.00 -28.06 11.99
C ALA A 211 8.72 -28.57 11.31
N ARG A 212 8.82 -29.12 10.08
CA ARG A 212 7.68 -29.66 9.32
C ARG A 212 7.07 -30.93 9.93
N SER A 213 7.74 -31.53 10.92
CA SER A 213 7.23 -32.62 11.75
C SER A 213 6.55 -32.15 13.05
N CYS A 214 6.51 -30.85 13.33
CA CYS A 214 5.85 -30.28 14.51
C CYS A 214 4.34 -30.54 14.47
N SER A 215 3.74 -30.96 15.60
CA SER A 215 2.33 -31.36 15.68
C SER A 215 1.49 -30.49 16.64
N THR A 216 2.09 -29.95 17.69
CA THR A 216 1.42 -29.22 18.78
C THR A 216 1.94 -27.79 18.96
N ALA A 217 1.16 -26.93 19.65
CA ALA A 217 1.60 -25.56 19.94
C ALA A 217 2.74 -25.53 20.98
N SER A 218 2.84 -26.53 21.86
CA SER A 218 3.98 -26.71 22.77
C SER A 218 5.27 -27.02 22.01
N GLU A 219 5.22 -27.85 20.97
CA GLU A 219 6.38 -28.06 20.08
C GLU A 219 6.72 -26.79 19.31
N MET A 220 5.72 -26.05 18.80
CA MET A 220 5.98 -24.73 18.18
C MET A 220 6.72 -23.79 19.13
N PHE A 221 6.30 -23.72 20.39
CA PHE A 221 6.95 -22.92 21.43
C PHE A 221 8.40 -23.35 21.67
N GLN A 222 8.68 -24.66 21.73
CA GLN A 222 10.04 -25.19 21.89
C GLN A 222 10.92 -24.85 20.67
N HIS A 223 10.41 -25.02 19.45
CA HIS A 223 11.09 -24.65 18.21
C HIS A 223 11.36 -23.14 18.13
N ILE A 224 10.44 -22.29 18.61
CA ILE A 224 10.61 -20.84 18.68
C ILE A 224 11.63 -20.44 19.76
N CYS A 225 11.62 -21.07 20.94
CA CYS A 225 12.64 -20.82 21.97
C CYS A 225 14.05 -21.18 21.47
N ARG A 226 14.19 -22.32 20.75
CA ARG A 226 15.44 -22.70 20.07
C ARG A 226 15.86 -21.69 19.01
N HIS A 227 14.91 -21.17 18.22
CA HIS A 227 15.16 -20.11 17.23
C HIS A 227 15.69 -18.84 17.91
N ILE A 228 15.01 -18.33 18.93
CA ILE A 228 15.41 -17.11 19.65
C ILE A 228 16.79 -17.28 20.29
N LEU A 229 17.05 -18.40 20.99
CA LEU A 229 18.36 -18.68 21.59
C LEU A 229 19.48 -18.72 20.53
N TYR A 230 19.25 -19.39 19.40
CA TYR A 230 20.22 -19.44 18.31
C TYR A 230 20.45 -18.06 17.67
N ALA A 231 19.38 -17.32 17.41
CA ALA A 231 19.44 -16.06 16.68
C ALA A 231 20.02 -14.91 17.53
N THR A 232 19.63 -14.83 18.81
CA THR A 232 20.13 -13.82 19.76
C THR A 232 21.62 -13.99 20.05
N ASN A 233 22.12 -15.22 20.23
CA ASN A 233 23.56 -15.54 20.27
C ASN A 233 24.42 -14.59 21.15
N SER A 234 23.93 -14.24 22.34
CA SER A 234 24.57 -13.29 23.28
C SER A 234 24.90 -11.91 22.69
N GLY A 235 24.10 -11.42 21.73
CA GLY A 235 24.25 -10.11 21.08
C GLY A 235 24.80 -10.19 19.66
N ASN A 236 25.58 -11.23 19.32
CA ASN A 236 26.14 -11.43 17.98
C ASN A 236 25.08 -12.06 17.05
N ILE A 237 24.07 -11.27 16.66
CA ILE A 237 22.83 -11.74 16.03
C ILE A 237 23.10 -12.55 14.74
N ARG A 238 22.46 -13.72 14.65
CA ARG A 238 22.51 -14.61 13.47
C ARG A 238 21.15 -14.66 12.79
N SER A 239 21.11 -14.56 11.46
CA SER A 239 19.88 -14.72 10.68
C SER A 239 19.43 -16.19 10.64
N ALA A 240 18.20 -16.46 11.05
CA ALA A 240 17.58 -17.77 11.03
C ALA A 240 16.14 -17.72 10.52
N ILE A 241 15.63 -18.88 10.09
CA ILE A 241 14.23 -19.16 9.83
C ILE A 241 13.86 -20.51 10.45
N THR A 242 12.66 -20.61 11.04
CA THR A 242 12.05 -21.90 11.39
C THR A 242 10.86 -22.12 10.47
N VAL A 243 10.73 -23.31 9.89
CA VAL A 243 9.64 -23.66 8.96
C VAL A 243 8.78 -24.75 9.57
N PHE A 244 7.54 -24.39 9.92
CA PHE A 244 6.52 -25.32 10.44
C PHE A 244 5.82 -26.07 9.28
N PRO A 245 4.88 -27.01 9.52
CA PRO A 245 4.24 -27.78 8.46
C PRO A 245 3.57 -26.90 7.38
N GLN A 246 3.62 -27.37 6.13
CA GLN A 246 2.93 -26.73 5.01
C GLN A 246 1.40 -26.83 5.16
N ARG A 247 0.69 -25.89 4.54
CA ARG A 247 -0.76 -25.93 4.40
C ARG A 247 -1.19 -27.18 3.64
N SER A 248 -2.16 -27.90 4.20
CA SER A 248 -2.85 -29.02 3.55
C SER A 248 -4.16 -28.54 2.90
N ASP A 249 -5.27 -28.54 3.62
CA ASP A 249 -6.58 -28.09 3.16
C ASP A 249 -6.93 -26.64 3.57
N GLY A 250 -5.99 -25.94 4.22
CA GLY A 250 -6.17 -24.59 4.76
C GLY A 250 -6.96 -24.50 6.08
N LYS A 251 -7.53 -25.61 6.57
CA LYS A 251 -8.18 -25.68 7.89
C LYS A 251 -7.19 -26.07 8.98
N HIS A 252 -6.23 -26.92 8.66
CA HIS A 252 -5.20 -27.43 9.58
C HIS A 252 -3.92 -26.57 9.59
N ASP A 253 -4.05 -25.27 9.32
CA ASP A 253 -2.94 -24.31 9.27
C ASP A 253 -2.16 -24.25 10.60
N PHE A 254 -0.83 -24.15 10.49
CA PHE A 254 0.04 -23.70 11.59
C PHE A 254 0.24 -22.18 11.45
N ARG A 255 -0.04 -21.40 12.51
CA ARG A 255 0.07 -19.93 12.51
C ARG A 255 0.69 -19.43 13.81
N ILE A 256 1.59 -18.45 13.69
CA ILE A 256 1.94 -17.57 14.80
C ILE A 256 1.08 -16.32 14.66
N TRP A 257 0.32 -15.98 15.69
CA TRP A 257 -0.61 -14.84 15.63
C TRP A 257 0.13 -13.51 15.86
N ASN A 258 1.24 -13.53 16.60
CA ASN A 258 2.11 -12.37 16.78
C ASN A 258 2.69 -11.87 15.44
N SER A 259 2.81 -10.55 15.28
CA SER A 259 3.48 -9.95 14.10
C SER A 259 4.99 -10.16 14.11
N GLN A 260 5.61 -10.15 15.29
CA GLN A 260 7.01 -10.46 15.55
C GLN A 260 7.11 -11.43 16.74
N LEU A 261 8.16 -12.26 16.80
CA LEU A 261 8.35 -13.19 17.93
C LEU A 261 8.49 -12.45 19.26
N ILE A 262 9.30 -11.39 19.29
CA ILE A 262 9.44 -10.50 20.44
C ILE A 262 8.81 -9.16 20.06
N ARG A 263 7.90 -8.67 20.91
CA ARG A 263 7.31 -7.34 20.80
C ARG A 263 6.75 -6.89 22.16
N TYR A 264 6.74 -5.59 22.40
CA TYR A 264 6.14 -5.01 23.61
C TYR A 264 4.62 -4.83 23.50
N ALA A 265 3.93 -5.02 24.63
CA ALA A 265 2.50 -4.80 24.80
C ALA A 265 2.12 -3.31 24.77
N GLY A 266 0.82 -3.05 24.59
CA GLY A 266 0.22 -1.72 24.57
C GLY A 266 -1.13 -1.71 25.29
N TYR A 267 -1.30 -0.80 26.25
CA TYR A 267 -2.44 -0.74 27.16
C TYR A 267 -3.16 0.59 27.05
N GLN A 268 -4.49 0.56 26.91
CA GLN A 268 -5.33 1.74 27.12
C GLN A 268 -5.60 1.88 28.63
N MET A 269 -5.12 2.98 29.21
CA MET A 269 -5.20 3.22 30.66
C MET A 269 -6.55 3.86 31.05
N PRO A 270 -7.00 3.74 32.32
CA PRO A 270 -8.30 4.27 32.77
C PRO A 270 -8.44 5.80 32.69
N ASP A 271 -7.32 6.53 32.65
CA ASP A 271 -7.26 7.99 32.45
C ASP A 271 -7.36 8.42 30.97
N GLY A 272 -7.42 7.46 30.05
CA GLY A 272 -7.44 7.67 28.59
C GLY A 272 -6.05 7.73 27.94
N THR A 273 -4.96 7.66 28.71
CA THR A 273 -3.60 7.56 28.16
C THR A 273 -3.34 6.17 27.56
N ILE A 274 -2.25 6.06 26.80
CA ILE A 274 -1.74 4.77 26.29
C ILE A 274 -0.36 4.54 26.90
N ARG A 275 -0.11 3.30 27.34
CA ARG A 275 1.18 2.87 27.91
C ARG A 275 1.71 1.65 27.16
N GLY A 276 3.00 1.62 26.83
CA GLY A 276 3.59 0.60 25.97
C GLY A 276 3.52 0.98 24.49
N ASP A 277 3.53 0.00 23.58
CA ASP A 277 3.44 0.20 22.11
C ASP A 277 1.97 0.36 21.66
N PRO A 278 1.49 1.56 21.28
CA PRO A 278 0.11 1.75 20.84
C PRO A 278 -0.28 0.90 19.62
N ALA A 279 0.67 0.56 18.75
CA ALA A 279 0.43 -0.29 17.58
C ALA A 279 0.26 -1.78 17.92
N THR A 280 0.16 -2.13 19.22
CA THR A 280 -0.21 -3.47 19.70
C THR A 280 -1.49 -3.50 20.53
N LEU A 281 -2.24 -2.39 20.67
CA LEU A 281 -3.43 -2.32 21.53
C LEU A 281 -4.46 -3.44 21.26
N GLU A 282 -4.79 -3.71 20.00
CA GLU A 282 -5.72 -4.79 19.61
C GLU A 282 -5.18 -6.17 20.00
N PHE A 283 -3.91 -6.44 19.68
CA PHE A 283 -3.26 -7.73 19.95
C PHE A 283 -2.99 -7.96 21.45
N THR A 284 -2.73 -6.88 22.20
CA THR A 284 -2.56 -6.93 23.66
C THR A 284 -3.89 -7.25 24.34
N GLN A 285 -4.99 -6.62 23.92
CA GLN A 285 -6.33 -6.98 24.40
C GLN A 285 -6.66 -8.44 24.04
N LEU A 286 -6.30 -8.90 22.83
CA LEU A 286 -6.45 -10.30 22.43
C LEU A 286 -5.70 -11.27 23.34
N CYS A 287 -4.46 -10.97 23.74
CA CYS A 287 -3.71 -11.76 24.71
C CYS A 287 -4.42 -11.80 26.08
N ILE A 288 -4.95 -10.66 26.56
CA ILE A 288 -5.66 -10.56 27.83
C ILE A 288 -6.99 -11.35 27.80
N ASP A 289 -7.74 -11.27 26.70
CA ASP A 289 -8.98 -12.02 26.48
C ASP A 289 -8.71 -13.54 26.48
N LEU A 290 -7.54 -13.98 25.99
CA LEU A 290 -7.03 -15.35 26.06
C LEU A 290 -6.36 -15.71 27.42
N GLY A 291 -6.53 -14.88 28.45
CA GLY A 291 -6.11 -15.18 29.82
C GLY A 291 -4.69 -14.75 30.22
N TRP A 292 -3.95 -14.06 29.34
CA TRP A 292 -2.67 -13.47 29.72
C TRP A 292 -2.84 -12.39 30.80
N LYS A 293 -1.90 -12.31 31.73
CA LYS A 293 -1.94 -11.36 32.86
C LYS A 293 -1.17 -10.09 32.51
N PRO A 294 -1.83 -8.95 32.26
CA PRO A 294 -1.15 -7.72 31.89
C PRO A 294 -0.33 -7.17 33.06
N ARG A 295 0.91 -6.74 32.78
CA ARG A 295 1.83 -6.18 33.77
C ARG A 295 1.78 -4.65 33.86
N TYR A 296 1.20 -3.97 32.86
CA TYR A 296 1.00 -2.52 32.79
C TYR A 296 2.29 -1.68 32.91
N GLY A 297 3.43 -2.23 32.50
CA GLY A 297 4.68 -1.53 32.29
C GLY A 297 4.75 -0.81 30.94
N ARG A 298 5.89 -0.17 30.66
CA ARG A 298 6.17 0.49 29.36
C ARG A 298 6.76 -0.45 28.32
N PHE A 299 7.29 -1.59 28.73
CA PHE A 299 8.10 -2.49 27.91
C PHE A 299 7.85 -3.95 28.33
N ASP A 300 6.58 -4.31 28.48
CA ASP A 300 6.18 -5.68 28.82
C ASP A 300 6.22 -6.52 27.56
N VAL A 301 7.06 -7.55 27.51
CA VAL A 301 7.09 -8.48 26.39
C VAL A 301 5.75 -9.22 26.32
N LEU A 302 5.16 -9.28 25.12
CA LEU A 302 3.94 -10.03 24.84
C LEU A 302 4.20 -11.55 24.86
N PRO A 303 3.20 -12.37 25.23
CA PRO A 303 3.28 -13.81 25.06
C PRO A 303 3.23 -14.18 23.57
N LEU A 304 3.73 -15.37 23.24
CA LEU A 304 3.48 -16.01 21.95
C LEU A 304 2.06 -16.60 21.95
N VAL A 305 1.30 -16.30 20.91
CA VAL A 305 -0.04 -16.84 20.65
C VAL A 305 0.07 -17.76 19.44
N LEU A 306 0.01 -19.07 19.69
CA LEU A 306 0.44 -20.12 18.77
C LEU A 306 -0.73 -21.04 18.42
N GLN A 307 -0.98 -21.18 17.12
CA GLN A 307 -1.99 -22.08 16.57
C GLN A 307 -1.27 -23.21 15.81
N ALA A 308 -1.42 -24.43 16.30
CA ALA A 308 -0.97 -25.65 15.64
C ALA A 308 -2.16 -26.37 15.00
N HIS A 309 -1.95 -26.99 13.83
CA HIS A 309 -2.89 -27.91 13.18
C HIS A 309 -4.37 -27.42 13.16
N GLY A 310 -4.61 -26.13 12.90
CA GLY A 310 -5.96 -25.56 12.84
C GLY A 310 -6.69 -25.36 14.17
N GLN A 311 -6.07 -25.70 15.30
CA GLN A 311 -6.72 -25.62 16.62
C GLN A 311 -6.91 -24.16 17.09
N ASP A 312 -7.67 -23.96 18.17
CA ASP A 312 -7.71 -22.68 18.87
C ASP A 312 -6.30 -22.33 19.42
N PRO A 313 -5.90 -21.05 19.48
CA PRO A 313 -4.55 -20.67 19.82
C PRO A 313 -4.23 -20.82 21.31
N GLU A 314 -3.07 -21.38 21.61
CA GLU A 314 -2.50 -21.46 22.96
C GLU A 314 -1.55 -20.27 23.25
N VAL A 315 -1.44 -19.87 24.52
CA VAL A 315 -0.68 -18.70 24.97
C VAL A 315 0.53 -19.11 25.81
N PHE A 316 1.73 -18.72 25.39
CA PHE A 316 2.99 -19.05 26.06
C PHE A 316 3.81 -17.78 26.36
N GLU A 317 4.22 -17.58 27.61
CA GLU A 317 5.20 -16.53 27.92
C GLU A 317 6.60 -16.96 27.47
N ILE A 318 7.32 -16.06 26.79
CA ILE A 318 8.72 -16.29 26.41
C ILE A 318 9.58 -16.25 27.69
N PRO A 319 10.48 -17.23 27.93
CA PRO A 319 11.39 -17.19 29.06
C PRO A 319 12.23 -15.90 29.02
N PRO A 320 12.24 -15.07 30.09
CA PRO A 320 12.90 -13.75 30.05
C PRO A 320 14.38 -13.81 29.65
N ASP A 321 15.10 -14.87 30.04
CA ASP A 321 16.53 -15.07 29.75
C ASP A 321 16.84 -15.25 28.25
N LEU A 322 15.82 -15.50 27.41
CA LEU A 322 15.96 -15.53 25.94
C LEU A 322 15.76 -14.15 25.29
N VAL A 323 15.19 -13.19 26.02
CA VAL A 323 14.85 -11.85 25.51
C VAL A 323 15.98 -10.88 25.86
N LEU A 324 17.01 -10.86 25.01
CA LEU A 324 18.05 -9.82 25.10
C LEU A 324 17.45 -8.44 24.77
N GLU A 325 17.64 -7.50 25.70
CA GLU A 325 17.23 -6.10 25.55
C GLU A 325 18.45 -5.17 25.68
N VAL A 326 18.44 -4.10 24.90
CA VAL A 326 19.42 -3.01 24.92
C VAL A 326 18.81 -1.82 25.65
N THR A 327 19.43 -1.38 26.73
CA THR A 327 19.08 -0.12 27.42
C THR A 327 19.65 1.07 26.66
N MET A 328 18.88 2.15 26.53
CA MET A 328 19.25 3.29 25.66
C MET A 328 19.95 4.40 26.44
N GLU A 329 21.09 4.84 25.92
CA GLU A 329 21.91 5.94 26.43
C GLU A 329 22.58 6.70 25.27
N HIS A 330 22.76 8.01 25.42
CA HIS A 330 23.36 8.87 24.39
C HIS A 330 24.81 9.22 24.75
N PRO A 331 25.79 9.14 23.81
CA PRO A 331 27.22 9.34 24.10
C PRO A 331 27.59 10.76 24.55
N LYS A 332 26.65 11.71 24.57
CA LYS A 332 26.85 13.11 25.00
C LYS A 332 25.75 13.64 25.93
N TYR A 333 24.64 12.93 26.11
CA TYR A 333 23.49 13.42 26.87
C TYR A 333 23.12 12.39 27.94
N GLU A 334 23.69 12.57 29.12
CA GLU A 334 23.49 11.68 30.28
C GLU A 334 21.99 11.55 30.63
N TRP A 335 21.24 12.65 30.52
CA TRP A 335 19.78 12.69 30.72
C TRP A 335 18.98 11.78 29.80
N PHE A 336 19.56 11.25 28.71
CA PHE A 336 18.86 10.34 27.80
C PHE A 336 18.53 9.01 28.49
N GLN A 337 19.39 8.56 29.41
CA GLN A 337 19.15 7.33 30.17
C GLN A 337 17.94 7.46 31.11
N GLU A 338 17.67 8.67 31.63
CA GLU A 338 16.51 8.96 32.48
C GLU A 338 15.16 8.74 31.77
N LEU A 339 15.14 8.77 30.43
CA LEU A 339 13.94 8.45 29.65
C LEU A 339 13.49 6.99 29.87
N GLY A 340 14.36 6.14 30.44
CA GLY A 340 14.06 4.75 30.77
C GLY A 340 13.69 3.92 29.54
N LEU A 341 14.32 4.22 28.40
CA LEU A 341 14.07 3.57 27.12
C LEU A 341 14.92 2.30 26.99
N LYS A 342 14.33 1.24 26.44
CA LYS A 342 15.02 0.02 26.02
C LYS A 342 14.36 -0.55 24.77
N TRP A 343 15.04 -1.45 24.07
CA TRP A 343 14.46 -2.21 22.97
C TRP A 343 15.03 -3.63 22.90
N TYR A 344 14.26 -4.59 22.39
CA TYR A 344 14.73 -5.97 22.20
C TYR A 344 15.72 -6.07 21.04
N ALA A 345 16.72 -6.93 21.16
CA ALA A 345 17.82 -7.03 20.21
C ALA A 345 17.44 -7.72 18.86
N LEU A 346 16.37 -8.54 18.86
CA LEU A 346 16.09 -9.50 17.79
C LEU A 346 14.85 -9.12 16.95
N PRO A 347 15.01 -8.59 15.73
CA PRO A 347 13.90 -8.37 14.80
C PRO A 347 13.52 -9.67 14.08
N ALA A 348 12.59 -10.42 14.67
CA ALA A 348 12.07 -11.66 14.09
C ALA A 348 10.61 -11.50 13.65
N VAL A 349 10.36 -11.49 12.34
CA VAL A 349 9.01 -11.44 11.74
C VAL A 349 8.35 -12.81 11.85
N ALA A 350 7.07 -12.87 12.24
CA ALA A 350 6.42 -14.13 12.60
C ALA A 350 5.11 -14.44 11.84
N ASN A 351 4.43 -13.45 11.24
CA ASN A 351 3.11 -13.62 10.63
C ASN A 351 3.10 -13.70 9.08
N MET A 352 4.26 -13.73 8.43
CA MET A 352 4.36 -13.91 6.97
C MET A 352 4.24 -15.39 6.58
N LEU A 353 3.95 -15.63 5.30
CA LEU A 353 3.82 -16.96 4.67
C LEU A 353 4.92 -17.12 3.62
N LEU A 354 5.62 -18.25 3.65
CA LEU A 354 6.54 -18.65 2.59
C LEU A 354 5.75 -19.40 1.51
N GLU A 355 5.87 -18.95 0.26
CA GLU A 355 5.44 -19.68 -0.94
C GLU A 355 6.66 -20.25 -1.65
N VAL A 356 6.58 -21.52 -2.05
CA VAL A 356 7.61 -22.20 -2.84
C VAL A 356 6.94 -23.27 -3.71
N GLY A 357 7.05 -23.14 -5.04
CA GLY A 357 6.57 -24.14 -5.98
C GLY A 357 5.10 -24.50 -5.82
N GLY A 358 4.26 -23.52 -5.45
CA GLY A 358 2.83 -23.69 -5.18
C GLY A 358 2.49 -24.25 -3.79
N LEU A 359 3.49 -24.66 -3.00
CA LEU A 359 3.32 -24.99 -1.58
C LEU A 359 3.29 -23.70 -0.76
N GLU A 360 2.44 -23.68 0.27
CA GLU A 360 2.21 -22.54 1.15
C GLU A 360 2.58 -22.94 2.59
N PHE A 361 3.45 -22.18 3.26
CA PHE A 361 3.92 -22.41 4.62
C PHE A 361 3.45 -21.25 5.53
N PRO A 362 2.30 -21.38 6.23
CA PRO A 362 1.63 -20.25 6.89
C PRO A 362 2.26 -19.80 8.23
N ALA A 363 3.22 -20.56 8.76
CA ALA A 363 4.08 -20.17 9.87
C ALA A 363 5.54 -20.45 9.53
N CYS A 364 6.30 -19.40 9.25
CA CYS A 364 7.72 -19.49 8.93
C CYS A 364 8.53 -18.34 9.57
N PRO A 365 8.57 -18.20 10.91
CA PRO A 365 9.21 -17.06 11.55
C PRO A 365 10.70 -16.96 11.19
N PHE A 366 11.14 -15.76 10.83
CA PHE A 366 12.51 -15.46 10.41
C PHE A 366 13.04 -14.16 11.00
N ASN A 367 14.35 -14.07 11.18
CA ASN A 367 15.03 -12.88 11.71
C ASN A 367 16.21 -12.44 10.84
N GLY A 368 16.55 -11.16 10.99
CA GLY A 368 17.88 -10.63 10.72
C GLY A 368 18.42 -9.93 11.98
N TRP A 369 19.19 -8.87 11.78
CA TRP A 369 19.51 -7.85 12.79
C TRP A 369 18.91 -6.50 12.39
N TYR A 370 18.83 -5.57 13.34
CA TYR A 370 18.19 -4.27 13.14
C TYR A 370 19.00 -3.33 12.24
N MET A 371 18.30 -2.56 11.40
CA MET A 371 18.76 -1.27 10.91
C MET A 371 18.32 -0.20 11.92
N GLY A 372 19.25 0.63 12.41
CA GLY A 372 19.00 1.50 13.58
C GLY A 372 17.81 2.48 13.44
N THR A 373 17.44 2.84 12.21
CA THR A 373 16.29 3.71 11.92
C THR A 373 14.94 3.04 12.11
N GLU A 374 14.86 1.71 12.15
CA GLU A 374 13.65 0.99 12.56
C GLU A 374 13.30 1.39 14.00
N ILE A 375 14.26 1.27 14.93
CA ILE A 375 14.05 1.64 16.33
C ILE A 375 14.00 3.18 16.49
N GLY A 376 15.08 3.86 16.06
CA GLY A 376 15.31 5.27 16.33
C GLY A 376 14.32 6.22 15.64
N VAL A 377 13.81 5.85 14.46
CA VAL A 377 12.75 6.61 13.78
C VAL A 377 11.39 5.96 14.00
N ARG A 378 11.20 4.68 13.65
CA ARG A 378 9.86 4.09 13.51
C ARG A 378 9.27 3.55 14.81
N ASP A 379 10.06 3.02 15.74
CA ASP A 379 9.54 2.61 17.04
C ASP A 379 9.44 3.79 18.01
N PHE A 380 10.44 4.69 18.02
CA PHE A 380 10.51 5.79 18.96
C PHE A 380 9.83 7.10 18.51
N CYS A 381 9.86 7.47 17.23
CA CYS A 381 9.45 8.82 16.77
C CYS A 381 8.12 8.87 15.97
N ASP A 382 7.62 7.74 15.45
CA ASP A 382 6.27 7.68 14.87
C ASP A 382 5.21 8.08 15.93
N THR A 383 4.26 8.93 15.57
CA THR A 383 3.27 9.48 16.50
C THR A 383 2.24 8.46 17.00
N GLN A 384 2.03 7.39 16.23
CA GLN A 384 1.24 6.21 16.60
C GLN A 384 2.06 5.10 17.29
N ARG A 385 3.29 5.40 17.70
CA ARG A 385 4.23 4.50 18.41
C ARG A 385 4.65 5.16 19.74
N TYR A 386 5.91 5.06 20.18
CA TYR A 386 6.32 5.62 21.47
C TYR A 386 6.37 7.17 21.49
N ASN A 387 6.37 7.83 20.34
CA ASN A 387 6.19 9.28 20.16
C ASN A 387 7.08 10.18 21.07
N ILE A 388 8.34 9.80 21.29
CA ILE A 388 9.23 10.47 22.26
C ILE A 388 9.81 11.80 21.77
N LEU A 389 9.63 12.11 20.49
CA LEU A 389 10.40 13.13 19.76
C LEU A 389 10.31 14.52 20.41
N GLU A 390 9.14 14.91 20.92
CA GLU A 390 8.94 16.21 21.57
C GLU A 390 9.60 16.30 22.97
N GLU A 391 9.62 15.20 23.73
CA GLU A 391 10.31 15.13 25.02
C GLU A 391 11.83 15.30 24.83
N VAL A 392 12.40 14.59 23.85
CA VAL A 392 13.81 14.74 23.46
C VAL A 392 14.10 16.16 22.98
N GLY A 393 13.25 16.73 22.12
CA GLY A 393 13.39 18.11 21.65
C GLY A 393 13.37 19.14 22.79
N ARG A 394 12.51 18.96 23.80
CA ARG A 394 12.45 19.80 25.00
C ARG A 394 13.70 19.63 25.89
N ARG A 395 14.18 18.41 26.12
CA ARG A 395 15.41 18.13 26.89
C ARG A 395 16.69 18.62 26.20
N MET A 396 16.70 18.69 24.87
CA MET A 396 17.75 19.33 24.08
C MET A 396 17.69 20.88 24.07
N GLY A 397 16.67 21.49 24.69
CA GLY A 397 16.49 22.95 24.72
C GLY A 397 16.12 23.56 23.36
N LEU A 398 15.49 22.80 22.47
CA LEU A 398 15.13 23.25 21.12
C LEU A 398 13.77 24.00 21.10
N GLU A 399 13.55 24.82 20.07
CA GLU A 399 12.30 25.55 19.84
C GLU A 399 11.16 24.62 19.37
N THR A 400 10.66 23.74 20.24
CA THR A 400 9.68 22.70 19.86
C THR A 400 8.33 23.25 19.33
N HIS A 401 8.04 24.53 19.56
CA HIS A 401 6.88 25.24 19.02
C HIS A 401 7.10 25.79 17.60
N THR A 402 8.35 25.96 17.15
CA THR A 402 8.70 26.59 15.85
C THR A 402 9.22 25.53 14.88
N LEU A 403 8.37 25.04 13.97
CA LEU A 403 8.75 24.00 13.00
C LEU A 403 9.95 24.41 12.10
N ALA A 404 10.08 25.70 11.78
CA ALA A 404 11.17 26.23 10.97
C ALA A 404 12.57 26.14 11.62
N SER A 405 12.65 25.84 12.93
CA SER A 405 13.93 25.61 13.63
C SER A 405 14.57 24.25 13.30
N LEU A 406 13.85 23.37 12.61
CA LEU A 406 14.23 21.97 12.33
C LEU A 406 14.52 21.16 13.60
N TRP A 407 13.81 21.46 14.69
CA TRP A 407 14.01 20.78 15.98
C TRP A 407 13.76 19.27 15.91
N LYS A 408 12.82 18.83 15.06
CA LYS A 408 12.48 17.42 14.85
C LYS A 408 13.64 16.66 14.21
N ASP A 409 14.23 17.24 13.18
CA ASP A 409 15.35 16.70 12.42
C ASP A 409 16.60 16.56 13.30
N ARG A 410 16.84 17.54 14.18
CA ARG A 410 17.89 17.47 15.22
C ARG A 410 17.60 16.35 16.23
N ALA A 411 16.40 16.34 16.83
CA ALA A 411 16.04 15.38 17.86
C ALA A 411 16.04 13.93 17.35
N VAL A 412 15.51 13.65 16.16
CA VAL A 412 15.51 12.29 15.58
C VAL A 412 16.93 11.81 15.26
N THR A 413 17.84 12.72 14.89
CA THR A 413 19.25 12.38 14.64
C THR A 413 19.94 11.90 15.92
N GLU A 414 19.81 12.64 17.02
CA GLU A 414 20.42 12.24 18.31
C GLU A 414 19.75 10.98 18.91
N ILE A 415 18.45 10.74 18.65
CA ILE A 415 17.78 9.47 19.03
C ILE A 415 18.38 8.28 18.26
N ASN A 416 18.67 8.44 16.96
CA ASN A 416 19.33 7.38 16.18
C ASN A 416 20.79 7.18 16.62
N ALA A 417 21.49 8.25 17.00
CA ALA A 417 22.82 8.17 17.60
C ALA A 417 22.79 7.40 18.94
N ALA A 418 21.79 7.65 19.79
CA ALA A 418 21.60 6.91 21.05
C ALA A 418 21.37 5.41 20.78
N VAL A 419 20.49 5.05 19.84
CA VAL A 419 20.21 3.65 19.48
C VAL A 419 21.49 2.94 19.01
N LEU A 420 22.21 3.51 18.04
CA LEU A 420 23.42 2.89 17.48
C LEU A 420 24.52 2.75 18.55
N HIS A 421 24.76 3.81 19.32
CA HIS A 421 25.71 3.80 20.44
C HIS A 421 25.37 2.74 21.49
N SER A 422 24.10 2.63 21.87
CA SER A 422 23.65 1.72 22.92
C SER A 422 23.86 0.27 22.53
N PHE A 423 23.46 -0.10 21.31
CA PHE A 423 23.69 -1.44 20.75
C PHE A 423 25.20 -1.75 20.66
N GLN A 424 26.00 -0.82 20.13
CA GLN A 424 27.46 -0.98 20.02
C GLN A 424 28.13 -1.17 21.39
N LYS A 425 27.80 -0.33 22.38
CA LYS A 425 28.33 -0.41 23.76
C LYS A 425 27.96 -1.73 24.44
N GLN A 426 26.76 -2.26 24.16
CA GLN A 426 26.27 -3.55 24.68
C GLN A 426 26.68 -4.75 23.78
N ASN A 427 27.54 -4.54 22.77
CA ASN A 427 28.05 -5.55 21.83
C ASN A 427 26.95 -6.33 21.07
N VAL A 428 25.85 -5.64 20.74
CA VAL A 428 24.72 -6.20 20.00
C VAL A 428 24.76 -5.78 18.53
N THR A 429 24.62 -6.73 17.62
CA THR A 429 24.66 -6.48 16.16
C THR A 429 23.55 -5.52 15.72
N ILE A 430 23.96 -4.39 15.13
CA ILE A 430 23.09 -3.39 14.51
C ILE A 430 23.80 -2.81 13.28
N MET A 431 23.04 -2.28 12.33
CA MET A 431 23.58 -1.58 11.15
C MET A 431 22.97 -0.18 11.03
N ASP A 432 23.76 0.81 10.64
CA ASP A 432 23.24 2.14 10.31
C ASP A 432 22.64 2.16 8.89
N HIS A 433 21.88 3.21 8.59
CA HIS A 433 21.11 3.32 7.37
C HIS A 433 21.92 3.75 6.13
N HIS A 434 23.13 4.32 6.30
CA HIS A 434 24.04 4.60 5.20
C HIS A 434 24.75 3.31 4.78
N THR A 435 25.37 2.59 5.73
CA THR A 435 26.02 1.29 5.48
C THR A 435 25.05 0.27 4.89
N ALA A 436 23.81 0.20 5.40
CA ALA A 436 22.78 -0.68 4.84
C ALA A 436 22.42 -0.32 3.38
N SER A 437 22.38 0.96 3.05
CA SER A 437 22.08 1.44 1.68
C SER A 437 23.22 1.17 0.70
N GLU A 438 24.47 1.40 1.09
CA GLU A 438 25.66 1.07 0.28
C GLU A 438 25.79 -0.45 0.05
N SER A 439 25.56 -1.23 1.11
CA SER A 439 25.46 -2.70 1.06
C SER A 439 24.36 -3.17 0.09
N PHE A 440 23.17 -2.56 0.12
CA PHE A 440 22.11 -2.89 -0.82
C PHE A 440 22.48 -2.54 -2.27
N MET A 441 23.10 -1.37 -2.51
CA MET A 441 23.59 -1.01 -3.85
C MET A 441 24.60 -2.02 -4.38
N LYS A 442 25.50 -2.52 -3.52
CA LYS A 442 26.45 -3.57 -3.90
C LYS A 442 25.77 -4.92 -4.18
N HIS A 443 24.75 -5.27 -3.41
CA HIS A 443 23.90 -6.44 -3.70
C HIS A 443 23.20 -6.29 -5.06
N MET A 444 22.54 -5.17 -5.32
CA MET A 444 21.82 -4.88 -6.57
C MET A 444 22.75 -5.00 -7.79
N GLN A 445 23.94 -4.40 -7.75
CA GLN A 445 24.96 -4.56 -8.81
C GLN A 445 25.35 -6.03 -9.05
N ASN A 446 25.49 -6.83 -7.99
CA ASN A 446 25.82 -8.26 -8.12
C ASN A 446 24.63 -9.06 -8.71
N GLU A 447 23.40 -8.73 -8.33
CA GLU A 447 22.18 -9.38 -8.81
C GLU A 447 21.93 -9.14 -10.31
N TYR A 448 22.11 -7.90 -10.80
CA TYR A 448 22.03 -7.61 -12.23
C TYR A 448 23.08 -8.38 -13.04
N ARG A 449 24.30 -8.57 -12.51
CA ARG A 449 25.35 -9.37 -13.16
C ARG A 449 25.07 -10.88 -13.11
N ALA A 450 24.47 -11.38 -12.02
CA ALA A 450 24.26 -12.80 -11.80
C ALA A 450 22.97 -13.36 -12.43
N ARG A 451 21.90 -12.56 -12.50
CA ARG A 451 20.58 -13.01 -12.99
C ARG A 451 19.76 -11.96 -13.74
N GLY A 452 20.37 -10.84 -14.18
CA GLY A 452 19.71 -9.85 -15.04
C GLY A 452 18.60 -9.04 -14.37
N GLY A 453 18.56 -8.96 -13.03
CA GLY A 453 17.59 -8.12 -12.32
C GLY A 453 17.61 -8.27 -10.81
N CYS A 454 16.94 -7.34 -10.13
CA CYS A 454 16.73 -7.36 -8.69
C CYS A 454 15.36 -6.73 -8.36
N PRO A 455 14.35 -7.50 -7.91
CA PRO A 455 13.07 -6.93 -7.50
C PRO A 455 13.27 -6.03 -6.27
N ALA A 456 12.78 -4.79 -6.34
CA ALA A 456 13.10 -3.76 -5.35
C ALA A 456 11.94 -2.75 -5.19
N ASP A 457 11.50 -2.56 -3.94
CA ASP A 457 10.44 -1.61 -3.56
C ASP A 457 11.06 -0.34 -2.97
N TRP A 458 11.34 0.65 -3.83
CA TRP A 458 12.03 1.90 -3.47
C TRP A 458 11.43 2.60 -2.24
N ILE A 459 10.11 2.53 -2.07
CA ILE A 459 9.37 3.17 -0.96
C ILE A 459 9.72 2.55 0.41
N TRP A 460 10.20 1.31 0.42
CA TRP A 460 10.67 0.61 1.62
C TRP A 460 12.19 0.55 1.75
N LEU A 461 12.92 0.65 0.62
CA LEU A 461 14.38 0.56 0.59
C LEU A 461 15.06 1.89 0.90
N VAL A 462 14.41 3.04 0.63
CA VAL A 462 14.90 4.35 1.10
C VAL A 462 14.64 4.48 2.61
N PRO A 463 15.67 4.75 3.44
CA PRO A 463 15.48 4.91 4.88
C PRO A 463 14.55 6.08 5.26
N PRO A 464 13.85 6.00 6.41
CA PRO A 464 12.82 6.97 6.81
C PRO A 464 13.38 8.32 7.31
N VAL A 465 14.70 8.50 7.27
CA VAL A 465 15.44 9.73 7.57
C VAL A 465 16.64 9.80 6.61
N SER A 466 17.15 11.01 6.35
CA SER A 466 18.32 11.24 5.48
C SER A 466 18.19 10.71 4.05
N GLY A 467 16.97 10.47 3.54
CA GLY A 467 16.70 9.69 2.32
C GLY A 467 17.62 10.00 1.13
N SER A 468 17.65 11.25 0.65
CA SER A 468 18.50 11.66 -0.50
C SER A 468 20.00 11.73 -0.22
N ILE A 469 20.43 11.55 1.03
CA ILE A 469 21.84 11.37 1.42
C ILE A 469 22.27 9.90 1.29
N THR A 470 21.32 8.98 1.09
CA THR A 470 21.59 7.56 0.83
C THR A 470 21.63 7.27 -0.69
N PRO A 471 22.49 6.36 -1.17
CA PRO A 471 22.63 6.10 -2.61
C PRO A 471 21.40 5.43 -3.23
N VAL A 472 20.59 4.73 -2.43
CA VAL A 472 19.36 4.05 -2.88
C VAL A 472 18.26 5.00 -3.34
N PHE A 473 18.21 6.23 -2.80
CA PHE A 473 17.26 7.25 -3.25
C PHE A 473 17.46 7.62 -4.73
N HIS A 474 18.72 7.68 -5.18
CA HIS A 474 19.08 8.05 -6.55
C HIS A 474 18.95 6.90 -7.55
N GLN A 475 18.63 5.70 -7.09
CA GLN A 475 18.53 4.49 -7.91
C GLN A 475 17.09 4.25 -8.36
N GLU A 476 16.83 4.23 -9.67
CA GLU A 476 15.57 3.71 -10.20
C GLU A 476 15.45 2.21 -9.88
N MET A 477 14.23 1.73 -9.62
CA MET A 477 13.99 0.34 -9.18
C MET A 477 12.73 -0.22 -9.82
N LEU A 478 12.72 -1.54 -10.03
CA LEU A 478 11.54 -2.29 -10.50
C LEU A 478 11.04 -3.20 -9.39
N ASN A 479 9.77 -3.04 -9.03
CA ASN A 479 9.10 -3.88 -8.05
C ASN A 479 8.26 -4.95 -8.78
N TYR A 480 8.61 -6.22 -8.60
CA TYR A 480 7.90 -7.37 -9.16
C TYR A 480 8.02 -8.57 -8.22
N VAL A 481 7.04 -9.47 -8.29
CA VAL A 481 6.98 -10.69 -7.46
C VAL A 481 7.55 -11.86 -8.25
N LEU A 482 8.53 -12.56 -7.66
CA LEU A 482 9.08 -13.83 -8.13
C LEU A 482 8.67 -14.93 -7.15
N SER A 483 8.84 -16.21 -7.50
CA SER A 483 8.79 -17.35 -6.56
C SER A 483 10.20 -17.95 -6.38
N PRO A 484 10.55 -18.54 -5.23
CA PRO A 484 9.87 -18.47 -3.92
C PRO A 484 9.71 -17.04 -3.37
N PHE A 485 8.78 -16.84 -2.44
CA PHE A 485 8.43 -15.51 -1.92
C PHE A 485 7.94 -15.52 -0.46
N TYR A 486 8.09 -14.39 0.24
CA TYR A 486 7.43 -14.15 1.53
C TYR A 486 6.23 -13.20 1.34
N TYR A 487 5.02 -13.73 1.48
CA TYR A 487 3.76 -12.98 1.41
C TYR A 487 3.29 -12.53 2.79
N TYR A 488 2.54 -11.42 2.85
CA TYR A 488 1.69 -11.13 4.01
C TYR A 488 0.51 -12.09 4.07
N GLN A 489 -0.13 -12.17 5.24
CA GLN A 489 -1.36 -12.93 5.45
C GLN A 489 -2.45 -12.03 6.05
N ILE A 490 -3.71 -12.48 5.95
CA ILE A 490 -4.79 -11.93 6.77
C ILE A 490 -4.52 -12.31 8.23
N GLU A 491 -4.77 -11.38 9.15
CA GLU A 491 -4.55 -11.59 10.58
C GLU A 491 -5.49 -12.69 11.11
N PRO A 492 -4.97 -13.74 11.77
CA PRO A 492 -5.71 -15.00 11.93
C PRO A 492 -6.98 -14.84 12.76
N TRP A 493 -7.02 -13.96 13.78
CA TRP A 493 -8.22 -13.68 14.57
C TRP A 493 -9.39 -13.06 13.78
N LYS A 494 -9.18 -12.65 12.52
CA LYS A 494 -10.24 -12.18 11.62
C LYS A 494 -10.89 -13.32 10.81
N THR A 495 -10.21 -14.46 10.66
CA THR A 495 -10.63 -15.60 9.81
C THR A 495 -10.76 -16.91 10.58
N HIS A 496 -10.21 -17.02 11.79
CA HIS A 496 -10.24 -18.23 12.61
C HIS A 496 -11.67 -18.61 13.02
N ILE A 497 -11.96 -19.91 12.97
CA ILE A 497 -13.22 -20.50 13.41
C ILE A 497 -12.95 -21.15 14.77
N TRP A 498 -13.47 -20.51 15.82
CA TRP A 498 -13.24 -20.91 17.21
C TRP A 498 -13.93 -22.23 17.52
N GLN A 499 -13.22 -23.16 18.17
CA GLN A 499 -13.77 -24.44 18.61
C GLN A 499 -14.45 -24.32 19.98
N ASP A 500 -13.83 -23.62 20.95
CA ASP A 500 -14.51 -23.17 22.16
C ASP A 500 -14.88 -21.68 22.05
N GLU A 501 -16.17 -21.42 21.78
CA GLU A 501 -16.77 -20.09 21.78
C GLU A 501 -16.59 -19.32 23.11
N LYS A 502 -16.15 -19.97 24.20
CA LYS A 502 -15.74 -19.29 25.45
C LYS A 502 -14.39 -18.56 25.33
N LEU A 503 -13.46 -19.07 24.52
CA LEU A 503 -12.14 -18.46 24.28
C LEU A 503 -12.23 -17.29 23.28
N ARG A 504 -13.34 -17.19 22.55
CA ARG A 504 -13.54 -16.19 21.52
C ARG A 504 -13.51 -14.75 22.08
N PRO A 505 -12.59 -13.89 21.63
CA PRO A 505 -12.47 -12.51 22.07
C PRO A 505 -13.76 -11.72 21.84
N ARG A 506 -14.15 -10.91 22.82
CA ARG A 506 -15.41 -10.15 22.76
C ARG A 506 -15.25 -8.94 21.84
N ARG A 507 -15.66 -9.07 20.58
CA ARG A 507 -15.72 -7.94 19.64
C ARG A 507 -16.40 -6.73 20.27
N ARG A 508 -15.66 -5.61 20.38
CA ARG A 508 -16.22 -4.30 20.76
C ARG A 508 -17.12 -3.79 19.63
N GLU A 509 -18.36 -4.26 19.58
CA GLU A 509 -19.34 -3.76 18.60
C GLU A 509 -19.59 -2.27 18.80
N ILE A 510 -19.18 -1.46 17.82
CA ILE A 510 -19.55 -0.04 17.74
C ILE A 510 -21.03 0.00 17.38
N ARG A 511 -21.89 0.02 18.42
CA ARG A 511 -23.36 0.11 18.28
C ARG A 511 -23.70 1.22 17.29
N PHE A 512 -24.57 0.92 16.33
CA PHE A 512 -24.97 1.85 15.25
C PHE A 512 -25.39 3.24 15.78
N THR A 513 -26.02 3.29 16.96
CA THR A 513 -26.37 4.54 17.67
C THR A 513 -25.18 5.44 18.02
N VAL A 514 -23.98 4.89 18.20
CA VAL A 514 -22.73 5.66 18.43
C VAL A 514 -22.22 6.23 17.12
N LEU A 515 -22.21 5.42 16.05
CA LEU A 515 -21.83 5.86 14.71
C LEU A 515 -22.75 6.98 14.20
N VAL A 516 -24.08 6.81 14.34
CA VAL A 516 -25.08 7.85 14.01
C VAL A 516 -24.86 9.12 14.82
N LYS A 517 -24.55 9.02 16.12
CA LYS A 517 -24.22 10.20 16.95
C LYS A 517 -22.94 10.90 16.50
N ALA A 518 -21.90 10.16 16.12
CA ALA A 518 -20.65 10.72 15.61
C ALA A 518 -20.85 11.44 14.27
N VAL A 519 -21.58 10.82 13.32
CA VAL A 519 -21.94 11.42 12.03
C VAL A 519 -22.85 12.65 12.22
N PHE A 520 -23.83 12.59 13.11
CA PHE A 520 -24.67 13.73 13.46
C PHE A 520 -23.85 14.88 14.07
N PHE A 521 -22.97 14.60 15.03
CA PHE A 521 -22.09 15.62 15.62
C PHE A 521 -21.15 16.24 14.58
N ALA A 522 -20.50 15.43 13.74
CA ALA A 522 -19.61 15.90 12.69
C ALA A 522 -20.34 16.76 11.64
N SER A 523 -21.54 16.35 11.21
CA SER A 523 -22.36 17.11 10.25
C SER A 523 -22.92 18.40 10.84
N VAL A 524 -23.28 18.43 12.14
CA VAL A 524 -23.66 19.66 12.85
C VAL A 524 -22.47 20.60 12.99
N LEU A 525 -21.28 20.09 13.32
CA LEU A 525 -20.05 20.88 13.42
C LEU A 525 -19.67 21.47 12.05
N MET A 526 -19.64 20.65 11.00
CA MET A 526 -19.38 21.08 9.63
C MET A 526 -20.41 22.13 9.16
N ARG A 527 -21.71 21.91 9.42
CA ARG A 527 -22.76 22.89 9.09
C ARG A 527 -22.55 24.21 9.82
N LYS A 528 -22.16 24.18 11.10
CA LYS A 528 -21.87 25.40 11.88
C LYS A 528 -20.64 26.15 11.35
N VAL A 529 -19.57 25.43 11.00
CA VAL A 529 -18.35 26.01 10.42
C VAL A 529 -18.64 26.61 9.03
N MET A 530 -19.36 25.90 8.15
CA MET A 530 -19.76 26.43 6.84
C MET A 530 -20.69 27.64 6.95
N ALA A 531 -21.60 27.67 7.94
CA ALA A 531 -22.47 28.81 8.18
C ALA A 531 -21.74 30.05 8.74
N SER A 532 -20.58 29.87 9.39
CA SER A 532 -19.72 30.98 9.84
C SER A 532 -18.78 31.53 8.77
N ARG A 533 -18.76 30.94 7.56
CA ARG A 533 -17.90 31.37 6.46
C ARG A 533 -18.66 32.23 5.47
N VAL A 534 -17.99 33.26 4.96
CA VAL A 534 -18.47 34.09 3.85
C VAL A 534 -18.79 33.21 2.64
N ARG A 535 -19.96 33.45 2.01
CA ARG A 535 -20.36 32.75 0.77
C ARG A 535 -19.47 33.20 -0.39
N ALA A 536 -19.04 32.25 -1.21
CA ALA A 536 -18.26 32.51 -2.41
C ALA A 536 -18.83 31.76 -3.62
N THR A 537 -19.56 32.46 -4.48
CA THR A 537 -20.12 31.88 -5.71
C THR A 537 -19.11 32.03 -6.85
N VAL A 538 -18.80 30.93 -7.53
CA VAL A 538 -17.89 30.87 -8.67
C VAL A 538 -18.70 30.62 -9.94
N LEU A 539 -18.91 31.66 -10.74
CA LEU A 539 -19.59 31.58 -12.03
C LEU A 539 -18.62 31.17 -13.13
N PHE A 540 -19.06 30.36 -14.10
CA PHE A 540 -18.29 30.07 -15.29
C PHE A 540 -19.10 30.11 -16.59
N ALA A 541 -18.40 30.48 -17.67
CA ALA A 541 -18.87 30.30 -19.05
C ALA A 541 -17.71 29.82 -19.94
N THR A 542 -17.98 28.86 -20.81
CA THR A 542 -16.98 28.15 -21.61
C THR A 542 -17.61 27.38 -22.76
N GLU A 543 -16.95 27.34 -23.92
CA GLU A 543 -17.34 26.47 -25.05
C GLU A 543 -16.65 25.10 -25.01
N THR A 544 -15.46 25.02 -24.39
CA THR A 544 -14.56 23.86 -24.46
C THR A 544 -14.20 23.27 -23.10
N GLY A 545 -14.93 23.63 -22.04
CA GLY A 545 -14.72 23.13 -20.67
C GLY A 545 -13.56 23.78 -19.90
N LYS A 546 -12.65 24.52 -20.56
CA LYS A 546 -11.43 25.04 -19.91
C LYS A 546 -11.72 26.02 -18.77
N SER A 547 -12.71 26.90 -18.93
CA SER A 547 -13.09 27.86 -17.86
C SER A 547 -13.84 27.16 -16.72
N GLU A 548 -14.57 26.07 -17.01
CA GLU A 548 -15.26 25.26 -16.00
C GLU A 548 -14.26 24.50 -15.13
N ALA A 549 -13.22 23.89 -15.72
CA ALA A 549 -12.16 23.22 -14.97
C ALA A 549 -11.50 24.18 -13.98
N LEU A 550 -11.08 25.35 -14.45
CA LEU A 550 -10.49 26.39 -13.59
C LEU A 550 -11.46 26.93 -12.53
N ALA A 551 -12.76 27.03 -12.81
CA ALA A 551 -13.77 27.40 -11.81
C ALA A 551 -13.91 26.35 -10.70
N ARG A 552 -13.82 25.06 -11.05
CA ARG A 552 -13.83 23.95 -10.08
C ARG A 552 -12.55 23.95 -9.24
N ASP A 553 -11.37 24.16 -9.86
CA ASP A 553 -10.09 24.24 -9.16
C ASP A 553 -10.03 25.47 -8.21
N LEU A 554 -10.51 26.62 -8.67
CA LEU A 554 -10.61 27.85 -7.88
C LEU A 554 -11.55 27.68 -6.68
N ALA A 555 -12.71 27.04 -6.88
CA ALA A 555 -13.62 26.72 -5.79
C ALA A 555 -13.01 25.72 -4.79
N ALA A 556 -12.28 24.70 -5.26
CA ALA A 556 -11.58 23.77 -4.36
C ALA A 556 -10.56 24.51 -3.49
N LEU A 557 -9.78 25.43 -4.06
CA LEU A 557 -8.82 26.26 -3.33
C LEU A 557 -9.50 27.23 -2.34
N PHE A 558 -10.61 27.88 -2.73
CA PHE A 558 -11.34 28.79 -1.84
C PHE A 558 -12.12 28.06 -0.75
N SER A 559 -12.48 26.77 -0.94
CA SER A 559 -13.24 25.97 0.02
C SER A 559 -12.56 25.79 1.39
N TYR A 560 -11.25 26.03 1.49
CA TYR A 560 -10.53 26.02 2.77
C TYR A 560 -10.89 27.19 3.68
N ALA A 561 -11.33 28.34 3.14
CA ALA A 561 -11.67 29.55 3.89
C ALA A 561 -13.13 30.00 3.73
N PHE A 562 -13.73 29.80 2.56
CA PHE A 562 -15.07 30.28 2.20
C PHE A 562 -16.09 29.13 2.16
N ASN A 563 -17.36 29.48 2.04
CA ASN A 563 -18.45 28.55 1.72
C ASN A 563 -18.69 28.63 0.20
N THR A 564 -17.98 27.80 -0.55
CA THR A 564 -17.86 27.90 -2.02
C THR A 564 -18.92 27.12 -2.79
N LYS A 565 -19.45 27.71 -3.87
CA LYS A 565 -20.37 27.06 -4.81
C LYS A 565 -19.99 27.38 -6.26
N VAL A 566 -19.84 26.38 -7.12
CA VAL A 566 -19.66 26.58 -8.58
C VAL A 566 -21.02 26.60 -9.28
N VAL A 567 -21.24 27.50 -10.23
CA VAL A 567 -22.48 27.62 -11.02
C VAL A 567 -22.17 27.97 -12.48
N CYS A 568 -22.83 27.32 -13.44
CA CYS A 568 -22.78 27.72 -14.85
C CYS A 568 -23.56 29.03 -15.04
N MET A 569 -23.04 30.01 -15.79
CA MET A 569 -23.71 31.30 -16.03
C MET A 569 -25.14 31.15 -16.57
N GLU A 570 -25.40 30.15 -17.42
CA GLU A 570 -26.73 29.84 -17.97
C GLU A 570 -27.76 29.50 -16.88
N GLN A 571 -27.32 28.90 -15.78
CA GLN A 571 -28.14 28.50 -14.64
C GLN A 571 -28.21 29.59 -13.56
N TYR A 572 -27.42 30.66 -13.69
CA TYR A 572 -27.34 31.74 -12.72
C TYR A 572 -28.34 32.86 -13.06
N LYS A 573 -29.12 33.30 -12.07
CA LYS A 573 -30.13 34.35 -12.25
C LYS A 573 -29.55 35.68 -11.81
N ALA A 574 -29.66 36.72 -12.65
CA ALA A 574 -29.08 38.03 -12.38
C ALA A 574 -29.56 38.66 -11.05
N ASN A 575 -30.81 38.38 -10.63
CA ASN A 575 -31.34 38.86 -9.35
C ASN A 575 -30.72 38.18 -8.11
N THR A 576 -29.94 37.11 -8.26
CA THR A 576 -29.22 36.47 -7.15
C THR A 576 -27.99 37.29 -6.73
N LEU A 577 -27.51 38.24 -7.56
CA LEU A 577 -26.36 39.10 -7.24
C LEU A 577 -26.55 39.93 -5.96
N GLU A 578 -27.79 40.25 -5.59
CA GLU A 578 -28.12 40.97 -4.34
C GLU A 578 -27.94 40.10 -3.08
N GLU A 579 -27.82 38.77 -3.22
CA GLU A 579 -27.54 37.83 -2.12
C GLU A 579 -26.06 37.43 -1.99
N GLU A 580 -25.20 37.89 -2.91
CA GLU A 580 -23.80 37.49 -2.98
C GLU A 580 -22.90 38.29 -2.04
N GLN A 581 -21.85 37.64 -1.52
CA GLN A 581 -20.86 38.25 -0.61
C GLN A 581 -19.44 38.26 -1.20
N LEU A 582 -19.15 37.28 -2.05
CA LEU A 582 -17.97 37.18 -2.88
C LEU A 582 -18.35 36.47 -4.20
N LEU A 583 -18.19 37.16 -5.33
CA LEU A 583 -18.48 36.60 -6.66
C LEU A 583 -17.19 36.44 -7.47
N LEU A 584 -16.78 35.20 -7.74
CA LEU A 584 -15.66 34.91 -8.62
C LEU A 584 -16.22 34.53 -10.00
N VAL A 585 -15.69 35.11 -11.07
CA VAL A 585 -16.15 34.84 -12.43
C VAL A 585 -15.00 34.29 -13.27
N VAL A 586 -15.18 33.12 -13.89
CA VAL A 586 -14.17 32.47 -14.74
C VAL A 586 -14.76 32.24 -16.13
N THR A 587 -14.53 33.16 -17.07
CA THR A 587 -15.13 33.10 -18.40
C THR A 587 -14.08 33.09 -19.51
N SER A 588 -14.34 32.32 -20.57
CA SER A 588 -13.65 32.52 -21.83
C SER A 588 -14.31 33.62 -22.66
N THR A 589 -13.61 34.08 -23.69
CA THR A 589 -14.15 34.94 -24.76
C THR A 589 -14.26 34.13 -26.05
N PHE A 590 -15.30 34.38 -26.85
CA PHE A 590 -15.58 33.66 -28.10
C PHE A 590 -15.59 34.60 -29.31
N GLY A 591 -15.22 34.08 -30.48
CA GLY A 591 -15.18 34.84 -31.73
C GLY A 591 -14.39 36.16 -31.61
N ASN A 592 -15.02 37.26 -32.01
CA ASN A 592 -14.42 38.61 -32.04
C ASN A 592 -14.64 39.42 -30.75
N GLY A 593 -14.80 38.75 -29.59
CA GLY A 593 -14.93 39.42 -28.29
C GLY A 593 -16.15 39.01 -27.46
N ASP A 594 -17.00 38.13 -27.97
CA ASP A 594 -18.30 37.82 -27.39
C ASP A 594 -18.26 36.81 -26.22
N CYS A 595 -19.40 36.63 -25.57
CA CYS A 595 -19.54 35.60 -24.54
C CYS A 595 -19.68 34.19 -25.14
N PRO A 596 -19.28 33.15 -24.39
CA PRO A 596 -19.63 31.77 -24.73
C PRO A 596 -21.16 31.57 -24.77
N SER A 597 -21.60 30.52 -25.46
CA SER A 597 -22.99 30.05 -25.53
C SER A 597 -23.70 30.06 -24.18
N ASN A 598 -23.16 29.35 -23.19
CA ASN A 598 -23.65 29.29 -21.81
C ASN A 598 -23.43 30.58 -20.98
N GLY A 599 -22.84 31.63 -21.54
CA GLY A 599 -22.80 32.97 -20.96
C GLY A 599 -23.93 33.90 -21.44
N GLN A 600 -24.61 33.59 -22.55
CA GLN A 600 -25.53 34.53 -23.23
C GLN A 600 -26.73 34.96 -22.37
N THR A 601 -27.33 34.04 -21.61
CA THR A 601 -28.50 34.31 -20.76
C THR A 601 -28.15 35.31 -19.65
N LEU A 602 -26.97 35.17 -19.06
CA LEU A 602 -26.47 36.12 -18.07
C LEU A 602 -26.03 37.45 -18.71
N LYS A 603 -25.33 37.44 -19.87
CA LYS A 603 -24.98 38.67 -20.61
C LYS A 603 -26.24 39.50 -20.94
N LYS A 604 -27.31 38.87 -21.43
CA LYS A 604 -28.57 39.58 -21.75
C LYS A 604 -29.23 40.19 -20.51
N SER A 605 -29.34 39.43 -19.42
CA SER A 605 -30.02 39.91 -18.20
C SER A 605 -29.20 40.94 -17.40
N LEU A 606 -27.90 40.71 -17.22
CA LEU A 606 -27.00 41.60 -16.48
C LEU A 606 -26.84 42.98 -17.14
N PHE A 607 -26.82 43.04 -18.47
CA PHE A 607 -26.61 44.30 -19.20
C PHE A 607 -27.91 45.11 -19.36
N MET A 608 -29.08 44.49 -19.22
CA MET A 608 -30.38 45.19 -19.16
C MET A 608 -30.68 45.81 -17.79
N MET A 609 -30.06 45.36 -16.70
CA MET A 609 -30.19 46.01 -15.40
C MET A 609 -29.51 47.38 -15.42
N LYS A 610 -30.21 48.43 -15.00
CA LYS A 610 -29.67 49.81 -14.99
C LYS A 610 -28.53 49.94 -13.98
N GLU A 611 -28.82 49.59 -12.73
CA GLU A 611 -27.94 49.71 -11.57
C GLU A 611 -27.92 48.38 -10.79
N LEU A 612 -26.91 48.18 -9.93
CA LEU A 612 -26.80 47.04 -9.02
C LEU A 612 -27.09 47.52 -7.59
N GLY A 613 -28.12 46.98 -6.93
CA GLY A 613 -28.63 47.50 -5.66
C GLY A 613 -27.83 47.15 -4.40
N HIS A 614 -26.73 46.40 -4.52
CA HIS A 614 -25.97 45.87 -3.38
C HIS A 614 -24.47 45.78 -3.72
N THR A 615 -23.61 46.24 -2.81
CA THR A 615 -22.15 46.16 -2.96
C THR A 615 -21.64 44.78 -2.52
N PHE A 616 -21.00 44.05 -3.42
CA PHE A 616 -20.37 42.75 -3.14
C PHE A 616 -18.94 42.73 -3.69
N ARG A 617 -18.05 41.98 -3.04
CA ARG A 617 -16.69 41.80 -3.56
C ARG A 617 -16.74 40.86 -4.75
N TYR A 618 -15.99 41.16 -5.80
CA TYR A 618 -15.91 40.28 -6.96
C TYR A 618 -14.49 40.21 -7.54
N ALA A 619 -14.24 39.22 -8.40
CA ALA A 619 -13.04 39.14 -9.24
C ALA A 619 -13.36 38.42 -10.55
N VAL A 620 -12.82 38.90 -11.67
CA VAL A 620 -13.05 38.31 -13.01
C VAL A 620 -11.75 37.75 -13.58
N PHE A 621 -11.78 36.48 -13.97
CA PHE A 621 -10.70 35.74 -14.60
C PHE A 621 -11.07 35.46 -16.06
N GLY A 622 -10.52 36.28 -16.96
CA GLY A 622 -10.73 36.16 -18.41
C GLY A 622 -9.80 35.13 -19.07
N LEU A 623 -10.36 34.27 -19.93
CA LEU A 623 -9.62 33.36 -20.80
C LEU A 623 -9.78 33.78 -22.27
N GLY A 624 -8.72 34.37 -22.82
CA GLY A 624 -8.62 34.73 -24.24
C GLY A 624 -7.26 34.35 -24.82
N SER A 625 -7.03 34.76 -26.08
CA SER A 625 -5.73 34.68 -26.76
C SER A 625 -5.39 36.07 -27.30
N SER A 626 -4.20 36.58 -27.00
CA SER A 626 -3.72 37.90 -27.43
C SER A 626 -3.45 38.01 -28.94
N MET A 627 -3.66 36.91 -29.69
CA MET A 627 -3.69 36.89 -31.15
C MET A 627 -4.94 37.55 -31.74
N TYR A 628 -5.99 37.78 -30.93
CA TYR A 628 -7.24 38.43 -31.36
C TYR A 628 -7.30 39.88 -30.87
N PRO A 629 -7.75 40.85 -31.69
CA PRO A 629 -7.79 42.27 -31.30
C PRO A 629 -8.64 42.57 -30.05
N GLN A 630 -9.68 41.76 -29.80
CA GLN A 630 -10.59 41.88 -28.66
C GLN A 630 -10.22 40.86 -27.57
N PHE A 631 -8.97 40.93 -27.11
CA PHE A 631 -8.43 40.05 -26.07
C PHE A 631 -9.27 40.14 -24.78
N CYS A 632 -9.78 39.00 -24.31
CA CYS A 632 -10.59 38.87 -23.10
C CYS A 632 -11.83 39.79 -23.04
N ALA A 633 -12.33 40.33 -24.16
CA ALA A 633 -13.32 41.41 -24.16
C ALA A 633 -14.57 41.12 -23.31
N PHE A 634 -15.22 39.96 -23.45
CA PHE A 634 -16.36 39.62 -22.58
C PHE A 634 -16.03 39.58 -21.06
N ALA A 635 -14.79 39.28 -20.67
CA ALA A 635 -14.38 39.39 -19.26
C ALA A 635 -14.28 40.86 -18.82
N HIS A 636 -13.80 41.75 -19.71
CA HIS A 636 -13.80 43.19 -19.50
C HIS A 636 -15.22 43.79 -19.51
N ASP A 637 -16.13 43.32 -20.38
CA ASP A 637 -17.54 43.70 -20.38
C ASP A 637 -18.16 43.43 -18.99
N ILE A 638 -17.91 42.24 -18.44
CA ILE A 638 -18.42 41.80 -17.13
C ILE A 638 -17.79 42.62 -15.99
N ASP A 639 -16.48 42.80 -15.98
CA ASP A 639 -15.77 43.61 -14.99
C ASP A 639 -16.25 45.08 -15.00
N GLN A 640 -16.42 45.66 -16.19
CA GLN A 640 -17.01 46.99 -16.35
C GLN A 640 -18.44 47.04 -15.80
N LYS A 641 -19.26 46.01 -16.04
CA LYS A 641 -20.65 46.02 -15.54
C LYS A 641 -20.77 45.78 -14.03
N LEU A 642 -19.82 45.06 -13.41
CA LEU A 642 -19.78 44.79 -11.96
C LEU A 642 -19.14 45.94 -11.15
N SER A 643 -18.11 46.60 -11.69
CA SER A 643 -17.46 47.76 -11.05
C SER A 643 -18.42 48.94 -10.82
N HIS A 644 -19.42 49.14 -11.69
CA HIS A 644 -20.46 50.16 -11.50
C HIS A 644 -21.40 49.91 -10.31
N GLY A 645 -21.27 48.77 -9.60
CA GLY A 645 -21.93 48.48 -8.33
C GLY A 645 -20.98 48.27 -7.15
N SER A 646 -19.71 48.70 -7.25
CA SER A 646 -18.65 48.35 -6.29
C SER A 646 -17.85 49.57 -5.80
N LEU A 647 -18.12 49.99 -4.56
CA LEU A 647 -17.31 50.90 -3.73
C LEU A 647 -17.29 50.36 -2.29
#